data_AF-A0A5B8MRK4-F1
#
_entry.id   AF-A0A5B8MRK4-F1
#
_cell.length_a   1.000
_cell.length_b   1.000
_cell.length_c   1.000
_cell.angle_alpha   90.00
_cell.angle_beta   90.00
_cell.angle_gamma   90.00
#
_symmetry.space_group_name_H-M   'P 1'
#
loop_
_entity.id
_entity.type
_entity.pdbx_description
1 polymer ?
#
loop_
_entity_poly.entity_id
_entity_poly.type
_entity_poly.pdbx_seq_one_letter_code
_entity_poly.pdbx_strand_id
1 'polypeptide(L)'
;MSRCVPASSDAMNRREGTGFFSSMARAYKIYRLAAAVYFDYRRTRKRAEGVKRGLGIENDPDADEHPEIDEIWCAAHEKNARLLYDGILELKGLWVKAGQFLSSRPDVVPMEYVRVLSDLQDSIPPRPWAEVQGTLERELGKDWRKHFSLVDENPLSAASIAQVHVAVLKEGSQKVALKVMHKGIRKKMLQDLQNLRILTNTLAYFEPDQDYRKIVAEWRPAVKEELDLRREANNLKVVAQNMQDSGVKVKIPLPLKEKELCTESVLVMQFCEGFSPKDTEAMDAHGTDREVFMRRLCSAFAHQIHRYGFYHADPHPGNILVSTESGEDKSVPVLLDFGLVKSFPSDRMKQAFSKLIFSSYCQDLDQLSRSLVEMNFVINEKVKDPFRDLNNTRRLFSPTPMSRLKERKAVMAKERQERRKEEEEEERRSGPREKVKRPVEAWPSELVFFIRVTGLLKGLTSKMDIEFGYLQVMAETAIETVREAVPDEKRAQHLLYPFPVPRTELQKKLERNVQELSEKEKLQGLQCTVLKDGMLEANVAAGTVSEMDLRPATEKTLFIAFSVTKALLAAAVHLLVERGVVNLDDPVSKHWPEFGQEGKGNITVSQLLSHEAGLANAMPDLKRKGLAPLLDFEKMVDFVAKAPAQGAGTFNYHAISYCWLVGGLVKGATGRNMAEFIEKEFLEPAGLSDDLFVGGLPDSIQDDRIASVVNPVQLRQTGSVVEPLGAGFTNPTVFNMKEVRAAALPSANSHMTARGVSTLLSKLFLEGEPLLGPETLERVLSHAKSASTSASENSSLSRQQGLGFQVFRFRDLKTGEIVPAVGHLGVGGNAGFCIPREKVAVGITLNALHFGENPPSLELVRTIAQQYGLEPITD
;
A
#
# COMPACT_ATOMS: atom_id res chain seq x y z
N MET A 1 28.35 62.80 -60.96
CA MET A 1 28.03 64.20 -60.67
C MET A 1 27.26 64.24 -59.36
N SER A 2 27.84 64.90 -58.34
CA SER A 2 27.22 65.57 -57.17
C SER A 2 26.33 64.76 -56.21
N ARG A 3 26.39 64.84 -54.87
CA ARG A 3 27.20 65.54 -53.85
C ARG A 3 26.81 64.96 -52.46
N CYS A 4 27.64 65.24 -51.45
CA CYS A 4 27.64 64.77 -50.05
C CYS A 4 26.68 65.49 -49.06
N VAL A 5 26.07 64.73 -48.10
CA VAL A 5 26.11 64.80 -46.58
C VAL A 5 25.48 66.06 -45.87
N PRO A 6 25.09 66.09 -44.55
CA PRO A 6 24.06 65.39 -43.71
C PRO A 6 23.26 66.33 -42.70
N ALA A 7 22.40 65.79 -41.80
CA ALA A 7 22.20 66.17 -40.36
C ALA A 7 20.95 65.50 -39.71
N SER A 8 21.12 64.64 -38.68
CA SER A 8 20.81 64.81 -37.23
C SER A 8 19.35 64.51 -36.82
N SER A 9 19.06 63.35 -36.19
CA SER A 9 18.94 63.12 -34.73
C SER A 9 17.90 63.99 -34.00
N ASP A 10 16.73 63.41 -33.70
CA ASP A 10 16.01 63.45 -32.41
C ASP A 10 14.49 63.34 -32.57
N ALA A 11 13.96 62.13 -32.32
CA ALA A 11 12.61 61.91 -31.80
C ALA A 11 12.43 60.44 -31.38
N MET A 12 13.24 60.01 -30.42
CA MET A 12 13.11 58.73 -29.73
C MET A 12 12.42 58.98 -28.38
N ASN A 13 11.09 58.75 -28.32
CA ASN A 13 10.37 58.19 -27.16
C ASN A 13 8.84 58.32 -27.31
N ARG A 14 8.23 57.34 -28.00
CA ARG A 14 6.83 56.94 -27.78
C ARG A 14 6.77 55.43 -27.64
N ARG A 15 7.07 54.91 -26.45
CA ARG A 15 6.86 53.49 -26.11
C ARG A 15 6.42 53.30 -24.65
N GLU A 16 5.19 53.71 -24.33
CA GLU A 16 4.47 53.20 -23.16
C GLU A 16 2.99 52.85 -23.44
N GLY A 17 2.38 53.35 -24.52
CA GLY A 17 0.95 53.14 -24.82
C GLY A 17 0.53 51.77 -25.36
N THR A 18 1.45 50.94 -25.90
CA THR A 18 1.08 49.66 -26.57
C THR A 18 0.87 48.48 -25.61
N GLY A 19 1.38 48.58 -24.37
CA GLY A 19 1.29 47.52 -23.36
C GLY A 19 -0.09 47.40 -22.69
N PHE A 20 -0.83 48.51 -22.58
CA PHE A 20 -2.12 48.56 -21.87
C PHE A 20 -3.26 47.98 -22.71
N PHE A 21 -3.35 48.35 -23.99
CA PHE A 21 -4.38 47.84 -24.90
C PHE A 21 -4.22 46.34 -25.18
N SER A 22 -2.99 45.84 -25.32
CA SER A 22 -2.73 44.41 -25.49
C SER A 22 -3.10 43.57 -24.26
N SER A 23 -2.94 44.15 -23.07
CA SER A 23 -3.34 43.57 -21.79
C SER A 23 -4.87 43.43 -21.65
N MET A 24 -5.63 44.49 -21.96
CA MET A 24 -7.10 44.46 -21.93
C MET A 24 -7.68 43.51 -22.98
N ALA A 25 -7.14 43.51 -24.20
CA ALA A 25 -7.58 42.59 -25.25
C ALA A 25 -7.38 41.12 -24.84
N ARG A 26 -6.28 40.81 -24.16
CA ARG A 26 -6.02 39.46 -23.61
C ARG A 26 -7.02 39.10 -22.51
N ALA A 27 -7.25 40.00 -21.56
CA ALA A 27 -8.23 39.79 -20.49
C ALA A 27 -9.64 39.55 -21.05
N TYR A 28 -10.06 40.34 -22.05
CA TYR A 28 -11.34 40.14 -22.73
C TYR A 28 -11.48 38.74 -23.32
N LYS A 29 -10.44 38.22 -24.00
CA LYS A 29 -10.45 36.86 -24.56
C LYS A 29 -10.64 35.80 -23.47
N ILE A 30 -9.92 35.94 -22.35
CA ILE A 30 -10.01 35.04 -21.19
C ILE A 30 -11.44 35.02 -20.64
N TYR A 31 -12.00 36.19 -20.34
CA TYR A 31 -13.35 36.28 -19.75
C TYR A 31 -14.44 35.83 -20.74
N ARG A 32 -14.30 36.13 -22.03
CA ARG A 32 -15.22 35.67 -23.08
C ARG A 32 -15.22 34.15 -23.19
N LEU A 33 -14.04 33.52 -23.18
CA LEU A 33 -13.90 32.07 -23.22
C LEU A 33 -14.52 31.42 -21.97
N ALA A 34 -14.20 31.93 -20.78
CA ALA A 34 -14.75 31.44 -19.53
C ALA A 34 -16.28 31.57 -19.48
N ALA A 35 -16.83 32.71 -19.94
CA ALA A 35 -18.26 32.92 -20.03
C ALA A 35 -18.93 31.95 -21.00
N ALA A 36 -18.33 31.71 -22.18
CA ALA A 36 -18.87 30.75 -23.15
C ALA A 36 -18.99 29.33 -22.57
N VAL A 37 -17.94 28.84 -21.91
CA VAL A 37 -17.94 27.53 -21.25
C VAL A 37 -18.95 27.49 -20.09
N TYR A 38 -18.99 28.53 -19.26
CA TYR A 38 -19.90 28.60 -18.12
C TYR A 38 -21.38 28.62 -18.54
N PHE A 39 -21.74 29.42 -19.54
CA PHE A 39 -23.13 29.48 -20.01
C PHE A 39 -23.56 28.20 -20.74
N ASP A 40 -22.65 27.54 -21.46
CA ASP A 40 -22.90 26.22 -22.05
C ASP A 40 -23.13 25.17 -20.94
N TYR A 41 -22.28 25.13 -19.91
CA TYR A 41 -22.48 24.31 -18.70
C TYR A 41 -23.86 24.55 -18.06
N ARG A 42 -24.25 25.81 -17.82
CA ARG A 42 -25.56 26.16 -17.22
C ARG A 42 -26.73 25.72 -18.09
N ARG A 43 -26.60 25.82 -19.41
CA ARG A 43 -27.62 25.35 -20.37
C ARG A 43 -27.73 23.83 -20.35
N THR A 44 -26.59 23.13 -20.36
CA THR A 44 -26.53 21.67 -20.29
C THR A 44 -27.14 21.14 -18.99
N ARG A 45 -26.81 21.76 -17.84
CA ARG A 45 -27.41 21.42 -16.54
C ARG A 45 -28.93 21.51 -16.57
N LYS A 46 -29.49 22.61 -17.09
CA LYS A 46 -30.95 22.76 -17.23
C LYS A 46 -31.58 21.71 -18.16
N ARG A 47 -30.89 21.33 -19.24
CA ARG A 47 -31.35 20.28 -20.16
C ARG A 47 -31.34 18.91 -19.48
N ALA A 48 -30.26 18.56 -18.79
CA ALA A 48 -30.14 17.33 -18.00
C ALA A 48 -31.23 17.26 -16.92
N GLU A 49 -31.45 18.33 -16.14
CA GLU A 49 -32.55 18.42 -15.16
C GLU A 49 -33.94 18.27 -15.81
N GLY A 50 -34.12 18.77 -17.03
CA GLY A 50 -35.34 18.56 -17.82
C GLY A 50 -35.58 17.09 -18.16
N VAL A 51 -34.54 16.37 -18.60
CA VAL A 51 -34.59 14.94 -18.92
C VAL A 51 -34.79 14.11 -17.65
N LYS A 52 -34.11 14.44 -16.55
CA LYS A 52 -34.32 13.79 -15.24
C LYS A 52 -35.79 13.81 -14.82
N ARG A 53 -36.44 14.97 -14.93
CA ARG A 53 -37.88 15.11 -14.64
C ARG A 53 -38.76 14.35 -15.61
N GLY A 54 -38.41 14.31 -16.90
CA GLY A 54 -39.13 13.54 -17.91
C GLY A 54 -39.08 12.03 -17.66
N LEU A 55 -37.99 11.55 -17.06
CA LEU A 55 -37.76 10.14 -16.69
C LEU A 55 -38.23 9.80 -15.26
N GLY A 56 -38.63 10.79 -14.46
CA GLY A 56 -39.04 10.59 -13.06
C GLY A 56 -37.89 10.21 -12.10
N ILE A 57 -36.65 10.57 -12.43
CA ILE A 57 -35.44 10.22 -11.67
C ILE A 57 -34.78 11.44 -11.00
N GLU A 58 -35.49 12.57 -10.84
CA GLU A 58 -34.91 13.81 -10.32
C GLU A 58 -34.33 13.73 -8.89
N ASN A 59 -34.78 12.76 -8.10
CA ASN A 59 -34.30 12.53 -6.73
C ASN A 59 -33.31 11.36 -6.64
N ASP A 60 -33.01 10.68 -7.76
CA ASP A 60 -32.01 9.61 -7.81
C ASP A 60 -30.60 10.25 -7.69
N PRO A 61 -29.80 9.89 -6.67
CA PRO A 61 -28.46 10.43 -6.48
C PRO A 61 -27.52 10.12 -7.66
N ASP A 62 -27.80 9.07 -8.43
CA ASP A 62 -27.02 8.64 -9.60
C ASP A 62 -27.67 9.04 -10.93
N ALA A 63 -28.68 9.93 -10.91
CA ALA A 63 -29.40 10.35 -12.12
C ALA A 63 -28.49 10.87 -13.24
N ASP A 64 -27.33 11.44 -12.91
CA ASP A 64 -26.35 11.90 -13.91
C ASP A 64 -25.63 10.76 -14.65
N GLU A 65 -25.64 9.53 -14.13
CA GLU A 65 -25.06 8.34 -14.79
C GLU A 65 -26.04 7.64 -15.75
N HIS A 66 -27.30 8.09 -15.85
CA HIS A 66 -28.26 7.53 -16.81
C HIS A 66 -27.75 7.75 -18.24
N PRO A 67 -27.80 6.76 -19.16
CA PRO A 67 -27.19 6.87 -20.49
C PRO A 67 -27.58 8.13 -21.27
N GLU A 68 -28.85 8.53 -21.23
CA GLU A 68 -29.34 9.74 -21.92
C GLU A 68 -28.80 11.05 -21.29
N ILE A 69 -28.52 11.05 -19.99
CA ILE A 69 -28.01 12.23 -19.27
C ILE A 69 -26.49 12.29 -19.40
N ASP A 70 -25.82 11.14 -19.29
CA ASP A 70 -24.38 10.99 -19.54
C ASP A 70 -24.04 11.45 -20.96
N GLU A 71 -24.82 11.04 -21.97
CA GLU A 71 -24.61 11.48 -23.35
C GLU A 71 -24.72 13.02 -23.52
N ILE A 72 -25.66 13.66 -22.81
CA ILE A 72 -25.79 15.12 -22.78
C ILE A 72 -24.54 15.77 -22.18
N TRP A 73 -24.01 15.23 -21.08
CA TRP A 73 -22.81 15.72 -20.42
C TRP A 73 -21.56 15.49 -21.27
N CYS A 74 -21.34 14.27 -21.78
CA CYS A 74 -20.23 13.93 -22.66
C CYS A 74 -20.17 14.84 -23.89
N ALA A 75 -21.29 15.07 -24.59
CA ALA A 75 -21.33 15.94 -25.75
C ALA A 75 -20.96 17.40 -25.40
N ALA A 76 -21.45 17.91 -24.28
CA ALA A 76 -21.12 19.26 -23.81
C ALA A 76 -19.63 19.36 -23.37
N HIS A 77 -19.12 18.35 -22.67
CA HIS A 77 -17.73 18.29 -22.24
C HIS A 77 -16.77 18.23 -23.42
N GLU A 78 -17.03 17.41 -24.43
CA GLU A 78 -16.17 17.34 -25.62
C GLU A 78 -16.15 18.67 -26.40
N LYS A 79 -17.31 19.29 -26.60
CA LYS A 79 -17.41 20.62 -27.24
C LYS A 79 -16.62 21.67 -26.47
N ASN A 80 -16.82 21.76 -25.15
CA ASN A 80 -16.15 22.77 -24.32
C ASN A 80 -14.66 22.47 -24.15
N ALA A 81 -14.24 21.20 -24.17
CA ALA A 81 -12.83 20.82 -24.15
C ALA A 81 -12.10 21.32 -25.39
N ARG A 82 -12.69 21.17 -26.59
CA ARG A 82 -12.14 21.71 -27.84
C ARG A 82 -12.07 23.24 -27.83
N LEU A 83 -13.15 23.89 -27.39
CA LEU A 83 -13.18 25.36 -27.25
C LEU A 83 -12.09 25.86 -26.30
N LEU A 84 -11.88 25.15 -25.18
CA LEU A 84 -10.84 25.46 -24.21
C LEU A 84 -9.44 25.22 -24.80
N TYR A 85 -9.24 24.13 -25.54
CA TYR A 85 -7.98 23.81 -26.22
C TYR A 85 -7.55 24.92 -27.19
N ASP A 86 -8.44 25.34 -28.10
CA ASP A 86 -8.15 26.41 -29.07
C ASP A 86 -7.82 27.73 -28.36
N GLY A 87 -8.60 28.06 -27.32
CA GLY A 87 -8.36 29.24 -26.50
C GLY A 87 -7.01 29.19 -25.76
N ILE A 88 -6.62 28.01 -25.27
CA ILE A 88 -5.32 27.79 -24.63
C ILE A 88 -4.17 27.98 -25.62
N LEU A 89 -4.28 27.43 -26.84
CA LEU A 89 -3.26 27.60 -27.89
C LEU A 89 -3.11 29.05 -28.33
N GLU A 90 -4.21 29.81 -28.38
CA GLU A 90 -4.18 31.24 -28.69
C GLU A 90 -3.53 32.04 -27.54
N LEU A 91 -3.95 31.78 -26.30
CA LEU A 91 -3.48 32.52 -25.14
C LEU A 91 -2.02 32.21 -24.81
N LYS A 92 -1.57 30.95 -24.91
CA LYS A 92 -0.21 30.50 -24.58
C LYS A 92 0.18 30.79 -23.11
N GLY A 93 1.40 30.40 -22.72
CA GLY A 93 1.94 30.68 -21.39
C GLY A 93 1.19 29.94 -20.27
N LEU A 94 0.66 30.69 -19.29
CA LEU A 94 -0.01 30.12 -18.11
C LEU A 94 -1.13 29.15 -18.50
N TRP A 95 -1.88 29.46 -19.55
CA TRP A 95 -3.03 28.66 -19.98
C TRP A 95 -2.63 27.31 -20.59
N VAL A 96 -1.47 27.22 -21.24
CA VAL A 96 -0.95 25.93 -21.71
C VAL A 96 -0.59 25.06 -20.52
N LYS A 97 0.03 25.66 -19.50
CA LYS A 97 0.32 24.96 -18.25
C LYS A 97 -0.94 24.54 -17.49
N ALA A 98 -1.97 25.38 -17.51
CA ALA A 98 -3.31 25.04 -17.04
C ALA A 98 -3.90 23.84 -17.79
N GLY A 99 -3.82 23.83 -19.12
CA GLY A 99 -4.26 22.72 -19.95
C GLY A 99 -3.49 21.42 -19.67
N GLN A 100 -2.16 21.48 -19.56
CA GLN A 100 -1.29 20.34 -19.22
C GLN A 100 -1.60 19.78 -17.82
N PHE A 101 -1.87 20.66 -16.86
CA PHE A 101 -2.32 20.25 -15.54
C PHE A 101 -3.70 19.58 -15.59
N LEU A 102 -4.68 20.16 -16.29
CA LEU A 102 -6.02 19.58 -16.39
C LEU A 102 -6.03 18.26 -17.17
N SER A 103 -5.20 18.12 -18.21
CA SER A 103 -5.06 16.87 -18.97
C SER A 103 -4.40 15.74 -18.19
N SER A 104 -3.86 16.01 -17.00
CA SER A 104 -3.37 14.99 -16.08
C SER A 104 -4.29 14.77 -14.87
N ARG A 105 -5.47 15.41 -14.82
CA ARG A 105 -6.37 15.40 -13.65
C ARG A 105 -7.79 14.89 -13.98
N PRO A 106 -7.96 13.57 -14.26
CA PRO A 106 -9.28 12.97 -14.46
C PRO A 106 -10.17 13.02 -13.21
N ASP A 107 -9.60 13.31 -12.05
CA ASP A 107 -10.29 13.55 -10.78
C ASP A 107 -10.83 15.00 -10.65
N VAL A 108 -10.35 15.94 -11.47
CA VAL A 108 -10.78 17.34 -11.47
C VAL A 108 -11.69 17.64 -12.65
N VAL A 109 -11.42 17.05 -13.81
CA VAL A 109 -12.18 17.27 -15.04
C VAL A 109 -12.63 15.96 -15.69
N PRO A 110 -13.77 15.97 -16.41
CA PRO A 110 -14.25 14.82 -17.18
C PRO A 110 -13.22 14.30 -18.20
N MET A 111 -13.35 13.02 -18.57
CA MET A 111 -12.40 12.33 -19.46
C MET A 111 -12.30 12.95 -20.86
N GLU A 112 -13.33 13.63 -21.32
CA GLU A 112 -13.35 14.36 -22.59
C GLU A 112 -12.32 15.50 -22.57
N TYR A 113 -12.25 16.25 -21.45
CA TYR A 113 -11.23 17.29 -21.27
C TYR A 113 -9.83 16.68 -21.21
N VAL A 114 -9.68 15.58 -20.47
CA VAL A 114 -8.40 14.87 -20.37
C VAL A 114 -7.89 14.51 -21.76
N ARG A 115 -8.72 13.82 -22.57
CA ARG A 115 -8.37 13.39 -23.93
C ARG A 115 -7.96 14.56 -24.83
N VAL A 116 -8.77 15.62 -24.90
CA VAL A 116 -8.52 16.75 -25.83
C VAL A 116 -7.31 17.57 -25.37
N LEU A 117 -7.17 17.81 -24.08
CA LEU A 117 -6.08 18.65 -23.55
C LEU A 117 -4.74 17.89 -23.47
N SER A 118 -4.72 16.56 -23.63
CA SER A 118 -3.46 15.78 -23.71
C SER A 118 -2.58 16.23 -24.89
N ASP A 119 -3.18 16.69 -25.99
CA ASP A 119 -2.45 17.18 -27.16
C ASP A 119 -1.57 18.42 -26.86
N LEU A 120 -1.84 19.14 -25.76
CA LEU A 120 -1.01 20.26 -25.30
C LEU A 120 0.35 19.82 -24.72
N GLN A 121 0.57 18.51 -24.55
CA GLN A 121 1.79 17.98 -23.99
C GLN A 121 2.86 17.66 -25.05
N ASP A 122 2.46 17.36 -26.30
CA ASP A 122 3.36 16.75 -27.28
C ASP A 122 4.14 17.75 -28.17
N SER A 123 3.63 18.95 -28.48
CA SER A 123 4.46 20.09 -28.96
C SER A 123 3.65 21.38 -29.09
N ILE A 124 4.27 22.53 -28.78
CA ILE A 124 3.67 23.85 -28.98
C ILE A 124 4.38 24.54 -30.16
N PRO A 125 3.68 25.29 -31.03
CA PRO A 125 4.34 26.00 -32.13
C PRO A 125 5.44 26.95 -31.62
N PRO A 126 6.65 26.91 -32.21
CA PRO A 126 7.79 27.70 -31.76
C PRO A 126 7.58 29.20 -32.00
N ARG A 127 8.33 30.02 -31.25
CA ARG A 127 8.40 31.46 -31.54
C ARG A 127 9.40 31.75 -32.65
N PRO A 128 9.21 32.85 -33.40
CA PRO A 128 10.18 33.28 -34.40
C PRO A 128 11.57 33.48 -33.77
N TRP A 129 12.61 33.08 -34.49
CA TRP A 129 14.01 33.20 -34.05
C TRP A 129 14.39 34.62 -33.59
N ALA A 130 13.87 35.65 -34.24
CA ALA A 130 14.11 37.04 -33.86
C ALA A 130 13.70 37.36 -32.40
N GLU A 131 12.68 36.67 -31.87
CA GLU A 131 12.25 36.80 -30.47
C GLU A 131 13.26 36.16 -29.50
N VAL A 132 13.77 34.99 -29.88
CA VAL A 132 14.80 34.24 -29.14
C VAL A 132 16.10 35.03 -29.11
N GLN A 133 16.58 35.47 -30.28
CA GLN A 133 17.78 36.29 -30.40
C GLN A 133 17.68 37.56 -29.55
N GLY A 134 16.53 38.26 -29.57
CA GLY A 134 16.33 39.45 -28.74
C GLY A 134 16.33 39.16 -27.22
N THR A 135 16.06 37.92 -26.80
CA THR A 135 16.23 37.50 -25.41
C THR A 135 17.69 37.18 -25.10
N LEU A 136 18.40 36.46 -25.99
CA LEU A 136 19.83 36.22 -25.85
C LEU A 136 20.64 37.52 -25.76
N GLU A 137 20.36 38.50 -26.62
CA GLU A 137 21.02 39.81 -26.61
C GLU A 137 20.81 40.59 -25.31
N ARG A 138 19.62 40.44 -24.70
CA ARG A 138 19.29 41.12 -23.45
C ARG A 138 20.00 40.48 -22.26
N GLU A 139 20.07 39.16 -22.23
CA GLU A 139 20.54 38.40 -21.07
C GLU A 139 22.05 38.16 -21.10
N LEU A 140 22.61 37.91 -22.29
CA LEU A 140 24.03 37.60 -22.50
C LEU A 140 24.81 38.76 -23.16
N GLY A 141 24.12 39.86 -23.48
CA GLY A 141 24.68 41.04 -24.14
C GLY A 141 24.66 40.98 -25.68
N LYS A 142 24.90 42.12 -26.34
CA LYS A 142 24.83 42.24 -27.82
C LYS A 142 25.78 41.28 -28.55
N ASP A 143 26.93 40.98 -27.95
CA ASP A 143 27.95 40.08 -28.50
C ASP A 143 27.80 38.64 -28.01
N TRP A 144 26.59 38.19 -27.63
CA TRP A 144 26.36 36.84 -27.09
C TRP A 144 26.90 35.71 -27.98
N ARG A 145 26.97 35.93 -29.30
CA ARG A 145 27.59 35.01 -30.27
C ARG A 145 29.07 34.72 -29.99
N LYS A 146 29.77 35.53 -29.19
CA LYS A 146 31.14 35.23 -28.76
C LYS A 146 31.25 33.92 -27.97
N HIS A 147 30.16 33.48 -27.36
CA HIS A 147 30.11 32.26 -26.55
C HIS A 147 29.88 30.99 -27.36
N PHE A 148 29.33 31.09 -28.57
CA PHE A 148 28.90 29.95 -29.39
C PHE A 148 29.57 29.98 -30.77
N SER A 149 30.05 28.83 -31.26
CA SER A 149 30.50 28.69 -32.63
C SER A 149 29.33 28.49 -33.60
N LEU A 150 28.25 27.87 -33.12
CA LEU A 150 27.01 27.63 -33.87
C LEU A 150 25.81 27.68 -32.92
N VAL A 151 24.69 28.23 -33.38
CA VAL A 151 23.37 28.03 -32.78
C VAL A 151 22.39 27.71 -33.91
N ASP A 152 21.69 26.58 -33.80
CA ASP A 152 20.63 26.24 -34.73
C ASP A 152 19.43 27.14 -34.49
N GLU A 153 19.04 27.90 -35.50
CA GLU A 153 17.89 28.81 -35.44
C GLU A 153 16.56 28.04 -35.38
N ASN A 154 16.55 26.78 -35.83
CA ASN A 154 15.43 25.88 -35.67
C ASN A 154 15.44 25.31 -34.24
N PRO A 155 14.35 25.49 -33.47
CA PRO A 155 14.28 24.93 -32.13
C PRO A 155 14.19 23.41 -32.19
N LEU A 156 14.95 22.75 -31.32
CA LEU A 156 14.83 21.32 -31.06
C LEU A 156 13.46 20.99 -30.44
N SER A 157 13.01 21.85 -29.52
CA SER A 157 11.71 21.70 -28.85
C SER A 157 11.17 23.06 -28.41
N ALA A 158 9.86 23.19 -28.34
CA ALA A 158 9.19 24.39 -27.84
C ALA A 158 8.16 24.02 -26.77
N ALA A 159 8.30 24.66 -25.60
CA ALA A 159 7.47 24.46 -24.42
C ALA A 159 6.68 25.73 -24.08
N SER A 160 5.90 25.65 -22.99
CA SER A 160 4.95 26.69 -22.58
C SER A 160 5.61 28.04 -22.25
N ILE A 161 6.81 28.01 -21.64
CA ILE A 161 7.54 29.20 -21.19
C ILE A 161 8.83 29.49 -21.96
N ALA A 162 9.41 28.48 -22.59
CA ALA A 162 10.72 28.56 -23.26
C ALA A 162 10.77 27.64 -24.49
N GLN A 163 11.79 27.82 -25.32
CA GLN A 163 12.16 26.88 -26.39
C GLN A 163 13.64 26.52 -26.28
N VAL A 164 13.97 25.32 -26.73
CA VAL A 164 15.31 24.73 -26.64
C VAL A 164 15.92 24.69 -28.04
N HIS A 165 17.15 25.17 -28.16
CA HIS A 165 17.94 25.16 -29.39
C HIS A 165 19.19 24.30 -29.20
N VAL A 166 19.68 23.72 -30.28
CA VAL A 166 21.01 23.10 -30.30
C VAL A 166 22.05 24.20 -30.51
N ALA A 167 23.10 24.20 -29.71
CA ALA A 167 24.22 25.11 -29.88
C ALA A 167 25.56 24.38 -29.68
N VAL A 168 26.64 25.00 -30.15
CA VAL A 168 28.01 24.53 -29.90
C VAL A 168 28.78 25.65 -29.22
N LEU A 169 29.36 25.35 -28.06
CA LEU A 169 30.21 26.30 -27.35
C LEU A 169 31.48 26.58 -28.16
N LYS A 170 31.85 27.86 -28.24
CA LYS A 170 33.06 28.27 -28.98
C LYS A 170 34.33 27.76 -28.31
N GLU A 171 34.33 27.71 -27.00
CA GLU A 171 35.40 27.12 -26.19
C GLU A 171 35.11 25.63 -25.98
N GLY A 172 36.07 24.77 -26.33
CA GLY A 172 35.95 23.32 -26.17
C GLY A 172 35.08 22.60 -27.21
N SER A 173 34.42 23.33 -28.12
CA SER A 173 33.59 22.77 -29.21
C SER A 173 32.51 21.79 -28.74
N GLN A 174 32.00 21.96 -27.52
CA GLN A 174 31.01 21.08 -26.92
C GLN A 174 29.59 21.40 -27.43
N LYS A 175 28.84 20.37 -27.85
CA LYS A 175 27.41 20.47 -28.17
C LYS A 175 26.60 20.65 -26.89
N VAL A 176 25.68 21.62 -26.88
CA VAL A 176 24.87 22.00 -25.71
C VAL A 176 23.40 22.22 -26.08
N ALA A 177 22.52 22.05 -25.09
CA ALA A 177 21.14 22.47 -25.17
C ALA A 177 21.02 23.90 -24.63
N LEU A 178 20.50 24.82 -25.45
CA LEU A 178 20.28 26.23 -25.13
C LEU A 178 18.77 26.49 -24.95
N LYS A 179 18.30 26.50 -23.70
CA LYS A 179 16.91 26.81 -23.33
C LYS A 179 16.75 28.32 -23.17
N VAL A 180 15.85 28.93 -23.95
CA VAL A 180 15.61 30.38 -23.97
C VAL A 180 14.14 30.68 -23.71
N MET A 181 13.87 31.51 -22.71
CA MET A 181 12.52 31.89 -22.32
C MET A 181 11.85 32.82 -23.36
N HIS A 182 10.55 32.62 -23.60
CA HIS A 182 9.77 33.43 -24.54
C HIS A 182 9.71 34.90 -24.10
N LYS A 183 9.76 35.84 -25.05
CA LYS A 183 9.83 37.27 -24.76
C LYS A 183 8.55 37.76 -24.08
N GLY A 184 8.73 38.40 -22.92
CA GLY A 184 7.64 38.99 -22.16
C GLY A 184 6.68 37.97 -21.54
N ILE A 185 7.04 36.68 -21.51
CA ILE A 185 6.19 35.62 -20.93
C ILE A 185 5.95 35.85 -19.44
N ARG A 186 6.96 36.32 -18.70
CA ARG A 186 6.86 36.67 -17.28
C ARG A 186 5.72 37.64 -17.01
N LYS A 187 5.67 38.77 -17.72
CA LYS A 187 4.62 39.79 -17.55
C LYS A 187 3.24 39.22 -17.89
N LYS A 188 3.15 38.44 -18.98
CA LYS A 188 1.90 37.80 -19.42
C LYS A 188 1.37 36.82 -18.38
N MET A 189 2.21 35.90 -17.89
CA MET A 189 1.80 34.88 -16.92
C MET A 189 1.41 35.49 -15.56
N LEU A 190 2.15 36.48 -15.07
CA LEU A 190 1.79 37.19 -13.83
C LEU A 190 0.45 37.92 -13.95
N GLN A 191 0.16 38.48 -15.13
CA GLN A 191 -1.13 39.07 -15.41
C GLN A 191 -2.24 38.02 -15.53
N ASP A 192 -1.98 36.89 -16.19
CA ASP A 192 -2.96 35.83 -16.32
C ASP A 192 -3.29 35.17 -14.98
N LEU A 193 -2.33 35.08 -14.05
CA LEU A 193 -2.59 34.65 -12.68
C LEU A 193 -3.59 35.59 -11.97
N GLN A 194 -3.49 36.89 -12.23
CA GLN A 194 -4.44 37.86 -11.70
C GLN A 194 -5.84 37.65 -12.32
N ASN A 195 -5.92 37.42 -13.64
CA ASN A 195 -7.17 37.11 -14.32
C ASN A 195 -7.79 35.80 -13.81
N LEU A 196 -6.98 34.77 -13.60
CA LEU A 196 -7.42 33.49 -13.06
C LEU A 196 -7.96 33.65 -11.64
N ARG A 197 -7.33 34.47 -10.80
CA ARG A 197 -7.83 34.80 -9.45
C ARG A 197 -9.19 35.51 -9.49
N ILE A 198 -9.38 36.44 -10.43
CA ILE A 198 -10.67 37.13 -10.62
C ILE A 198 -11.74 36.14 -11.07
N LEU A 199 -11.41 35.27 -12.04
CA LEU A 199 -12.31 34.21 -12.52
C LEU A 199 -12.76 33.28 -11.39
N THR A 200 -11.82 32.75 -10.59
CA THR A 200 -12.18 31.81 -9.53
C THR A 200 -12.93 32.47 -8.38
N ASN A 201 -12.64 33.73 -8.05
CA ASN A 201 -13.46 34.50 -7.10
C ASN A 201 -14.89 34.71 -7.62
N THR A 202 -15.03 34.99 -8.92
CA THR A 202 -16.34 35.17 -9.55
C THR A 202 -17.11 33.85 -9.59
N LEU A 203 -16.44 32.75 -9.93
CA LEU A 203 -17.05 31.41 -9.94
C LEU A 203 -17.49 30.99 -8.54
N ALA A 204 -16.68 31.21 -7.51
CA ALA A 204 -17.04 30.90 -6.13
C ALA A 204 -18.25 31.70 -5.62
N TYR A 205 -18.54 32.87 -6.21
CA TYR A 205 -19.77 33.61 -5.93
C TYR A 205 -21.00 32.97 -6.58
N PHE A 206 -20.89 32.46 -7.80
CA PHE A 206 -22.01 31.84 -8.53
C PHE A 206 -22.23 30.36 -8.22
N GLU A 207 -21.16 29.63 -7.88
CA GLU A 207 -21.15 28.19 -7.60
C GLU A 207 -20.34 27.94 -6.31
N PRO A 208 -20.89 28.29 -5.13
CA PRO A 208 -20.16 28.26 -3.85
C PRO A 208 -19.69 26.85 -3.45
N ASP A 209 -20.34 25.80 -3.96
CA ASP A 209 -19.94 24.40 -3.74
C ASP A 209 -18.68 23.98 -4.52
N GLN A 210 -18.18 24.84 -5.42
CA GLN A 210 -17.02 24.59 -6.30
C GLN A 210 -15.92 25.63 -6.05
N ASP A 211 -15.36 25.63 -4.83
CA ASP A 211 -14.32 26.59 -4.44
C ASP A 211 -12.91 26.17 -4.89
N TYR A 212 -12.49 26.65 -6.06
CA TYR A 212 -11.14 26.43 -6.60
C TYR A 212 -10.08 27.45 -6.12
N ARG A 213 -10.42 28.37 -5.21
CA ARG A 213 -9.49 29.46 -4.81
C ARG A 213 -8.22 28.90 -4.14
N LYS A 214 -8.35 27.84 -3.36
CA LYS A 214 -7.20 27.17 -2.70
C LYS A 214 -6.21 26.63 -3.73
N ILE A 215 -6.70 25.95 -4.77
CA ILE A 215 -5.87 25.42 -5.87
C ILE A 215 -5.14 26.57 -6.56
N VAL A 216 -5.83 27.66 -6.90
CA VAL A 216 -5.19 28.81 -7.57
C VAL A 216 -4.18 29.53 -6.68
N ALA A 217 -4.37 29.53 -5.35
CA ALA A 217 -3.42 30.13 -4.43
C ALA A 217 -2.05 29.43 -4.46
N GLU A 218 -2.03 28.10 -4.66
CA GLU A 218 -0.81 27.30 -4.79
C GLU A 218 -0.07 27.52 -6.11
N TRP A 219 -0.77 27.94 -7.16
CA TRP A 219 -0.17 28.15 -8.48
C TRP A 219 0.73 29.38 -8.55
N ARG A 220 0.40 30.42 -7.78
CA ARG A 220 1.15 31.68 -7.80
C ARG A 220 2.63 31.50 -7.43
N PRO A 221 3.01 30.80 -6.34
CA PRO A 221 4.41 30.52 -6.07
C PRO A 221 5.02 29.60 -7.14
N ALA A 222 4.36 28.51 -7.54
CA ALA A 222 4.90 27.57 -8.53
C ALA A 222 5.23 28.24 -9.88
N VAL A 223 4.34 29.10 -10.39
CA VAL A 223 4.57 29.84 -11.63
C VAL A 223 5.72 30.85 -11.49
N LYS A 224 5.89 31.47 -10.31
CA LYS A 224 7.03 32.36 -10.08
C LYS A 224 8.36 31.61 -10.09
N GLU A 225 8.38 30.39 -9.55
CA GLU A 225 9.57 29.55 -9.52
C GLU A 225 9.99 29.15 -10.93
N GLU A 226 9.05 28.82 -11.81
CA GLU A 226 9.34 28.46 -13.21
C GLU A 226 9.79 29.63 -14.10
N LEU A 227 9.49 30.85 -13.70
CA LEU A 227 9.88 32.06 -14.43
C LEU A 227 11.35 32.47 -14.19
N ASP A 228 12.14 31.64 -13.51
CA ASP A 228 13.58 31.83 -13.28
C ASP A 228 14.36 30.54 -13.58
N LEU A 229 14.99 30.48 -14.76
CA LEU A 229 15.73 29.28 -15.20
C LEU A 229 16.98 28.97 -14.35
N ARG A 230 17.47 29.89 -13.51
CA ARG A 230 18.55 29.59 -12.57
C ARG A 230 18.11 28.58 -11.51
N ARG A 231 16.82 28.58 -11.16
CA ARG A 231 16.25 27.59 -10.22
C ARG A 231 16.26 26.21 -10.84
N GLU A 232 15.86 26.09 -12.11
CA GLU A 232 15.95 24.83 -12.86
C GLU A 232 17.39 24.34 -12.96
N ALA A 233 18.35 25.22 -13.25
CA ALA A 233 19.78 24.89 -13.26
C ALA A 233 20.24 24.32 -11.90
N ASN A 234 19.82 24.93 -10.80
CA ASN A 234 20.14 24.44 -9.46
C ASN A 234 19.45 23.09 -9.16
N ASN A 235 18.18 22.92 -9.56
CA ASN A 235 17.45 21.67 -9.37
C ASN A 235 18.12 20.52 -10.12
N LEU A 236 18.56 20.74 -11.37
CA LEU A 236 19.30 19.77 -12.17
C LEU A 236 20.55 19.28 -11.43
N LYS A 237 21.31 20.19 -10.81
CA LYS A 237 22.50 19.84 -10.03
C LYS A 237 22.18 19.01 -8.80
N VAL A 238 21.18 19.43 -8.03
CA VAL A 238 20.77 18.72 -6.82
C VAL A 238 20.29 17.31 -7.17
N VAL A 239 19.46 17.17 -8.20
CA VAL A 239 18.99 15.84 -8.62
C VAL A 239 20.13 15.00 -9.22
N ALA A 240 21.02 15.58 -10.03
CA ALA A 240 22.17 14.86 -10.56
C ALA A 240 23.05 14.30 -9.42
N GLN A 241 23.33 15.10 -8.39
CA GLN A 241 24.09 14.66 -7.23
C GLN A 241 23.35 13.56 -6.46
N ASN A 242 22.05 13.75 -6.18
CA ASN A 242 21.24 12.75 -5.50
C ASN A 242 21.21 11.41 -6.26
N MET A 243 21.08 11.44 -7.59
CA MET A 243 21.08 10.23 -8.40
C MET A 243 22.46 9.56 -8.41
N GLN A 244 23.54 10.34 -8.45
CA GLN A 244 24.90 9.82 -8.30
C GLN A 244 25.11 9.13 -6.94
N ASP A 245 24.71 9.78 -5.85
CA ASP A 245 24.85 9.26 -4.48
C ASP A 245 24.00 8.00 -4.26
N SER A 246 22.85 7.90 -4.93
CA SER A 246 21.99 6.72 -4.86
C SER A 246 22.52 5.49 -5.61
N GLY A 247 23.48 5.67 -6.52
CA GLY A 247 23.95 4.62 -7.43
C GLY A 247 22.95 4.24 -8.53
N VAL A 248 21.77 4.90 -8.62
CA VAL A 248 20.82 4.66 -9.71
C VAL A 248 21.40 5.14 -11.03
N LYS A 249 21.47 4.24 -12.01
CA LYS A 249 21.97 4.55 -13.35
C LYS A 249 20.93 5.33 -14.16
N VAL A 250 20.99 6.65 -14.06
CA VAL A 250 20.18 7.62 -14.80
C VAL A 250 21.03 8.84 -15.14
N LYS A 251 20.79 9.45 -16.29
CA LYS A 251 21.51 10.67 -16.71
C LYS A 251 20.65 11.90 -16.47
N ILE A 252 21.26 12.91 -15.85
CA ILE A 252 20.67 14.24 -15.65
C ILE A 252 21.62 15.25 -16.30
N PRO A 253 21.17 16.11 -17.24
CA PRO A 253 22.05 17.09 -17.88
C PRO A 253 22.49 18.15 -16.87
N LEU A 254 23.80 18.40 -16.78
CA LEU A 254 24.33 19.45 -15.91
C LEU A 254 24.28 20.82 -16.61
N PRO A 255 23.95 21.91 -15.88
CA PRO A 255 24.13 23.26 -16.39
C PRO A 255 25.62 23.54 -16.64
N LEU A 256 25.91 24.34 -17.66
CA LEU A 256 27.26 24.66 -18.09
C LEU A 256 27.52 26.16 -17.99
N LYS A 257 28.71 26.54 -17.51
CA LYS A 257 29.13 27.95 -17.36
C LYS A 257 28.06 28.77 -16.62
N GLU A 258 27.63 28.29 -15.45
CA GLU A 258 26.46 28.80 -14.73
C GLU A 258 26.49 30.32 -14.51
N LYS A 259 27.66 30.90 -14.22
CA LYS A 259 27.79 32.34 -13.95
C LYS A 259 27.69 33.19 -15.21
N GLU A 260 28.11 32.65 -16.36
CA GLU A 260 28.22 33.38 -17.61
C GLU A 260 27.03 33.14 -18.55
N LEU A 261 26.46 31.93 -18.54
CA LEU A 261 25.50 31.45 -19.55
C LEU A 261 24.17 30.97 -18.95
N CYS A 262 23.98 31.01 -17.63
CA CYS A 262 22.70 30.71 -17.00
C CYS A 262 22.14 31.97 -16.30
N THR A 263 21.06 32.51 -16.84
CA THR A 263 20.36 33.70 -16.33
C THR A 263 18.89 33.36 -15.99
N GLU A 264 18.10 34.36 -15.59
CA GLU A 264 16.66 34.15 -15.35
C GLU A 264 15.91 33.66 -16.60
N SER A 265 16.40 33.98 -17.80
CA SER A 265 15.72 33.69 -19.07
C SER A 265 16.53 32.83 -20.04
N VAL A 266 17.76 32.44 -19.69
CA VAL A 266 18.63 31.58 -20.51
C VAL A 266 19.23 30.48 -19.64
N LEU A 267 19.20 29.23 -20.12
CA LEU A 267 19.88 28.09 -19.49
C LEU A 267 20.66 27.32 -20.55
N VAL A 268 21.97 27.22 -20.36
CA VAL A 268 22.85 26.35 -21.16
C VAL A 268 23.18 25.11 -20.34
N MET A 269 22.89 23.94 -20.90
CA MET A 269 23.15 22.66 -20.23
C MET A 269 23.74 21.63 -21.20
N GLN A 270 24.29 20.55 -20.65
CA GLN A 270 24.80 19.42 -21.41
C GLN A 270 23.73 18.92 -22.40
N PHE A 271 24.13 18.74 -23.65
CA PHE A 271 23.30 18.03 -24.61
C PHE A 271 23.30 16.53 -24.26
N CYS A 272 22.14 15.88 -24.35
CA CYS A 272 22.02 14.44 -24.18
C CYS A 272 21.44 13.84 -25.46
N GLU A 273 22.21 12.97 -26.12
CA GLU A 273 21.73 12.21 -27.28
C GLU A 273 20.79 11.08 -26.82
N GLY A 274 19.66 10.95 -27.52
CA GLY A 274 18.68 9.92 -27.22
C GLY A 274 17.41 10.06 -28.04
N PHE A 275 16.49 9.13 -27.85
CA PHE A 275 15.17 9.12 -28.48
C PHE A 275 14.06 8.94 -27.45
N SER A 276 12.82 9.26 -27.83
CA SER A 276 11.69 9.20 -26.91
C SER A 276 11.39 7.77 -26.47
N PRO A 277 11.08 7.49 -25.20
CA PRO A 277 10.64 6.17 -24.75
C PRO A 277 9.25 5.78 -25.30
N LYS A 278 8.57 6.68 -26.02
CA LYS A 278 7.34 6.37 -26.78
C LYS A 278 7.63 5.62 -28.09
N ASP A 279 8.86 5.71 -28.60
CA ASP A 279 9.30 5.11 -29.85
C ASP A 279 9.86 3.70 -29.60
N THR A 280 8.96 2.72 -29.57
CA THR A 280 9.30 1.32 -29.30
C THR A 280 10.12 0.69 -30.43
N GLU A 281 9.95 1.16 -31.67
CA GLU A 281 10.74 0.68 -32.81
C GLU A 281 12.20 1.12 -32.67
N ALA A 282 12.45 2.37 -32.26
CA ALA A 282 13.78 2.85 -31.94
C ALA A 282 14.39 2.10 -30.74
N MET A 283 13.60 1.73 -29.73
CA MET A 283 14.08 0.90 -28.61
C MET A 283 14.58 -0.46 -29.11
N ASP A 284 13.82 -1.11 -30.00
CA ASP A 284 14.17 -2.42 -30.54
C ASP A 284 15.43 -2.33 -31.42
N ALA A 285 15.50 -1.31 -32.29
CA ALA A 285 16.67 -1.07 -33.14
C ALA A 285 17.92 -0.73 -32.33
N HIS A 286 17.78 0.02 -31.23
CA HIS A 286 18.89 0.32 -30.33
C HIS A 286 19.33 -0.91 -29.52
N GLY A 287 18.45 -1.88 -29.30
CA GLY A 287 18.66 -3.03 -28.43
C GLY A 287 18.47 -2.70 -26.95
N THR A 288 17.52 -1.81 -26.65
CA THR A 288 17.18 -1.42 -25.28
C THR A 288 16.37 -2.51 -24.60
N ASP A 289 16.88 -3.03 -23.49
CA ASP A 289 16.08 -3.82 -22.55
C ASP A 289 15.05 -2.90 -21.86
N ARG A 290 13.77 -3.10 -22.21
CA ARG A 290 12.64 -2.29 -21.75
C ARG A 290 12.39 -2.44 -20.24
N GLU A 291 12.60 -3.62 -19.67
CA GLU A 291 12.40 -3.86 -18.24
C GLU A 291 13.50 -3.21 -17.41
N VAL A 292 14.76 -3.34 -17.84
CA VAL A 292 15.91 -2.68 -17.19
C VAL A 292 15.75 -1.15 -17.25
N PHE A 293 15.33 -0.61 -18.40
CA PHE A 293 15.04 0.81 -18.56
C PHE A 293 13.95 1.26 -17.58
N MET A 294 12.83 0.53 -17.52
CA MET A 294 11.72 0.86 -16.63
C MET A 294 12.08 0.72 -15.15
N ARG A 295 12.90 -0.27 -14.78
CA ARG A 295 13.43 -0.40 -13.42
C ARG A 295 14.26 0.81 -13.02
N ARG A 296 15.21 1.24 -13.86
CA ARG A 296 16.04 2.41 -13.59
C ARG A 296 15.22 3.70 -13.49
N LEU A 297 14.27 3.89 -14.40
CA LEU A 297 13.38 5.04 -14.38
C LEU A 297 12.53 5.06 -13.11
N CYS A 298 11.95 3.92 -12.74
CA CYS A 298 11.16 3.79 -11.52
C CYS A 298 12.02 4.03 -10.27
N SER A 299 13.21 3.43 -10.18
CA SER A 299 14.16 3.65 -9.08
C SER A 299 14.57 5.12 -8.97
N ALA A 300 14.82 5.81 -10.09
CA ALA A 300 15.17 7.24 -10.05
C ALA A 300 14.06 8.08 -9.40
N PHE A 301 12.79 7.80 -9.71
CA PHE A 301 11.68 8.45 -9.02
C PHE A 301 11.55 7.98 -7.56
N ALA A 302 11.69 6.67 -7.28
CA ALA A 302 11.60 6.14 -5.93
C ALA A 302 12.61 6.79 -4.98
N HIS A 303 13.86 6.97 -5.41
CA HIS A 303 14.90 7.65 -4.63
C HIS A 303 14.60 9.14 -4.45
N GLN A 304 14.21 9.85 -5.51
CA GLN A 304 13.80 11.26 -5.40
C GLN A 304 12.71 11.46 -4.33
N ILE A 305 11.71 10.58 -4.31
CA ILE A 305 10.55 10.68 -3.42
C ILE A 305 10.90 10.23 -2.00
N HIS A 306 11.33 8.98 -1.85
CA HIS A 306 11.42 8.34 -0.55
C HIS A 306 12.73 8.66 0.15
N ARG A 307 13.86 8.58 -0.57
CA ARG A 307 15.19 8.79 0.02
C ARG A 307 15.45 10.27 0.29
N TYR A 308 15.44 11.07 -0.79
CA TYR A 308 15.84 12.47 -0.74
C TYR A 308 14.69 13.40 -0.36
N GLY A 309 13.45 13.00 -0.64
CA GLY A 309 12.28 13.86 -0.44
C GLY A 309 12.34 15.14 -1.28
N PHE A 310 13.07 15.13 -2.39
CA PHE A 310 13.25 16.21 -3.36
C PHE A 310 13.01 15.62 -4.76
N TYR A 311 11.84 15.91 -5.33
CA TYR A 311 11.29 15.12 -6.43
C TYR A 311 10.66 15.96 -7.54
N HIS A 312 10.80 15.47 -8.78
CA HIS A 312 10.20 16.10 -9.95
C HIS A 312 8.67 16.02 -9.94
N ALA A 313 7.99 17.15 -9.75
CA ALA A 313 6.54 17.19 -9.51
C ALA A 313 5.66 17.27 -10.78
N ASP A 314 6.28 17.28 -11.98
CA ASP A 314 5.58 17.37 -13.26
C ASP A 314 6.14 16.42 -14.33
N PRO A 315 6.24 15.11 -14.03
CA PRO A 315 6.90 14.17 -14.92
C PRO A 315 6.03 13.90 -16.16
N HIS A 316 6.63 13.94 -17.35
CA HIS A 316 5.97 13.70 -18.64
C HIS A 316 6.93 12.96 -19.59
N PRO A 317 6.46 12.06 -20.49
CA PRO A 317 7.34 11.31 -21.39
C PRO A 317 8.23 12.19 -22.29
N GLY A 318 7.79 13.40 -22.64
CA GLY A 318 8.58 14.36 -23.42
C GLY A 318 9.85 14.86 -22.72
N ASN A 319 9.94 14.73 -21.40
CA ASN A 319 11.13 15.09 -20.61
C ASN A 319 12.04 13.88 -20.34
N ILE A 320 11.79 12.75 -21.00
CA ILE A 320 12.52 11.50 -20.82
C ILE A 320 13.08 11.06 -22.15
N LEU A 321 14.35 10.63 -22.16
CA LEU A 321 14.96 9.96 -23.30
C LEU A 321 15.50 8.58 -22.91
N VAL A 322 15.58 7.71 -23.91
CA VAL A 322 16.50 6.57 -23.91
C VAL A 322 17.84 7.06 -24.43
N SER A 323 18.89 6.98 -23.61
CA SER A 323 20.23 7.50 -23.96
C SER A 323 20.91 6.64 -25.02
N THR A 324 21.39 7.27 -26.08
CA THR A 324 22.21 6.63 -27.12
C THR A 324 23.71 6.86 -26.93
N GLU A 325 24.11 7.67 -25.95
CA GLU A 325 25.54 7.93 -25.63
C GLU A 325 26.17 6.80 -24.81
N SER A 326 25.34 5.90 -24.31
CA SER A 326 25.71 4.83 -23.40
C SER A 326 26.57 3.80 -24.15
N GLY A 327 27.68 3.35 -23.54
CA GLY A 327 28.59 2.34 -24.11
C GLY A 327 27.94 0.97 -24.34
N GLU A 328 28.38 -0.10 -23.66
CA GLU A 328 27.74 -1.42 -23.82
C GLU A 328 26.28 -1.46 -23.31
N ASP A 329 25.89 -0.55 -22.41
CA ASP A 329 24.59 -0.56 -21.74
C ASP A 329 23.57 0.37 -22.42
N LYS A 330 22.59 -0.21 -23.12
CA LYS A 330 21.62 0.50 -23.98
C LYS A 330 20.29 0.86 -23.30
N SER A 331 20.21 0.72 -21.97
CA SER A 331 18.96 0.88 -21.20
C SER A 331 19.04 1.99 -20.16
N VAL A 332 19.71 3.10 -20.47
CA VAL A 332 19.92 4.22 -19.54
C VAL A 332 18.89 5.33 -19.79
N PRO A 333 18.03 5.66 -18.81
CA PRO A 333 17.13 6.80 -18.92
C PRO A 333 17.86 8.14 -18.78
N VAL A 334 17.37 9.15 -19.47
CA VAL A 334 17.75 10.56 -19.28
C VAL A 334 16.53 11.34 -18.80
N LEU A 335 16.66 12.13 -17.73
CA LEU A 335 15.62 13.06 -17.28
C LEU A 335 16.07 14.49 -17.58
N LEU A 336 15.32 15.20 -18.42
CA LEU A 336 15.78 16.45 -19.04
C LEU A 336 15.36 17.73 -18.30
N ASP A 337 14.21 17.74 -17.64
CA ASP A 337 13.57 18.96 -17.14
C ASP A 337 13.27 18.82 -15.63
N PHE A 338 13.72 19.81 -14.86
CA PHE A 338 13.43 19.94 -13.42
C PHE A 338 12.94 21.35 -13.08
N GLY A 339 12.16 21.96 -13.99
CA GLY A 339 11.52 23.25 -13.81
C GLY A 339 10.50 23.24 -12.67
N LEU A 340 9.85 22.10 -12.42
CA LEU A 340 8.98 21.89 -11.26
C LEU A 340 9.47 20.73 -10.38
N VAL A 341 10.01 21.10 -9.22
CA VAL A 341 10.43 20.19 -8.15
C VAL A 341 9.72 20.57 -6.86
N LYS A 342 9.44 19.58 -6.02
CA LYS A 342 8.89 19.76 -4.68
C LYS A 342 9.72 19.02 -3.65
N SER A 343 9.56 19.45 -2.41
CA SER A 343 10.13 18.78 -1.25
C SER A 343 9.05 18.43 -0.24
N PHE A 344 9.25 17.36 0.52
CA PHE A 344 8.40 17.11 1.68
C PHE A 344 8.59 18.21 2.73
N PRO A 345 7.52 18.65 3.42
CA PRO A 345 7.63 19.68 4.46
C PRO A 345 8.49 19.27 5.67
N SER A 346 8.61 17.97 5.92
CA SER A 346 9.43 17.40 7.00
C SER A 346 9.80 15.95 6.71
N ASP A 347 10.86 15.45 7.36
CA ASP A 347 11.21 14.03 7.31
C ASP A 347 10.09 13.15 7.86
N ARG A 348 9.32 13.63 8.86
CA ARG A 348 8.15 12.90 9.36
C ARG A 348 7.11 12.68 8.27
N MET A 349 6.80 13.71 7.46
CA MET A 349 5.87 13.57 6.33
C MET A 349 6.41 12.61 5.25
N LYS A 350 7.71 12.69 4.96
CA LYS A 350 8.40 11.78 4.03
C LYS A 350 8.30 10.32 4.51
N GLN A 351 8.56 10.08 5.79
CA GLN A 351 8.45 8.76 6.42
C GLN A 351 7.00 8.25 6.40
N ALA A 352 6.02 9.08 6.75
CA ALA A 352 4.62 8.73 6.70
C ALA A 352 4.18 8.34 5.28
N PHE A 353 4.63 9.09 4.28
CA PHE A 353 4.42 8.78 2.87
C PHE A 353 5.10 7.46 2.46
N SER A 354 6.34 7.22 2.88
CA SER A 354 7.04 5.95 2.61
C SER A 354 6.34 4.75 3.25
N LYS A 355 5.87 4.88 4.51
CA LYS A 355 5.04 3.86 5.15
C LYS A 355 3.75 3.62 4.37
N LEU A 356 3.10 4.68 3.87
CA LEU A 356 1.88 4.55 3.06
C LEU A 356 2.12 3.70 1.80
N ILE A 357 3.17 4.01 1.03
CA ILE A 357 3.49 3.29 -0.20
C ILE A 357 3.87 1.84 0.09
N PHE A 358 4.71 1.60 1.10
CA PHE A 358 5.10 0.25 1.48
C PHE A 358 3.91 -0.57 2.00
N SER A 359 3.03 0.02 2.82
CA SER A 359 1.81 -0.63 3.31
C SER A 359 0.84 -0.95 2.18
N SER A 360 0.73 -0.06 1.19
CA SER A 360 -0.07 -0.33 -0.01
C SER A 360 0.46 -1.53 -0.80
N TYR A 361 1.79 -1.71 -0.87
CA TYR A 361 2.41 -2.87 -1.51
C TYR A 361 2.19 -4.16 -0.70
N CYS A 362 2.41 -4.12 0.61
CA CYS A 362 2.19 -5.26 1.51
C CYS A 362 0.71 -5.56 1.77
N GLN A 363 -0.19 -4.70 1.29
CA GLN A 363 -1.63 -4.73 1.57
C GLN A 363 -1.94 -4.67 3.09
N ASP A 364 -1.12 -3.96 3.86
CA ASP A 364 -1.37 -3.73 5.29
C ASP A 364 -2.32 -2.53 5.45
N LEU A 365 -3.61 -2.82 5.65
CA LEU A 365 -4.64 -1.78 5.74
C LEU A 365 -4.55 -0.96 7.03
N ASP A 366 -4.11 -1.56 8.13
CA ASP A 366 -3.96 -0.89 9.40
C ASP A 366 -2.82 0.14 9.32
N GLN A 367 -1.65 -0.29 8.85
CA GLN A 367 -0.52 0.62 8.70
C GLN A 367 -0.78 1.67 7.61
N LEU A 368 -1.50 1.32 6.53
CA LEU A 368 -1.96 2.30 5.53
C LEU A 368 -2.84 3.39 6.17
N SER A 369 -3.80 2.99 7.02
CA SER A 369 -4.67 3.92 7.76
C SER A 369 -3.86 4.85 8.66
N ARG A 370 -2.96 4.29 9.47
CA ARG A 370 -2.10 5.05 10.37
C ARG A 370 -1.22 6.04 9.60
N SER A 371 -0.69 5.65 8.45
CA SER A 371 0.11 6.52 7.60
C SER A 371 -0.70 7.69 7.02
N LEU A 372 -1.96 7.47 6.64
CA LEU A 372 -2.86 8.56 6.24
C LEU A 372 -3.07 9.55 7.39
N VAL A 373 -3.32 9.06 8.61
CA VAL A 373 -3.46 9.91 9.80
C VAL A 373 -2.17 10.67 10.10
N GLU A 374 -1.00 10.03 10.01
CA GLU A 374 0.32 10.67 10.18
C GLU A 374 0.57 11.79 9.15
N MET A 375 -0.06 11.70 7.97
CA MET A 375 -0.03 12.73 6.92
C MET A 375 -1.10 13.81 7.11
N ASN A 376 -1.82 13.82 8.24
CA ASN A 376 -2.97 14.69 8.52
C ASN A 376 -4.12 14.55 7.50
N PHE A 377 -4.33 13.34 6.99
CA PHE A 377 -5.47 13.06 6.11
C PHE A 377 -6.77 13.09 6.93
N VAL A 378 -7.67 14.02 6.59
CA VAL A 378 -8.95 14.17 7.30
C VAL A 378 -10.00 13.29 6.61
N ILE A 379 -10.26 12.13 7.24
CA ILE A 379 -11.40 11.28 6.91
C ILE A 379 -12.63 11.92 7.54
N ASN A 380 -13.72 12.04 6.78
CA ASN A 380 -14.96 12.54 7.32
C ASN A 380 -15.50 11.57 8.39
N GLU A 381 -15.53 12.01 9.65
CA GLU A 381 -15.91 11.19 10.82
C GLU A 381 -17.32 10.58 10.72
N LYS A 382 -18.16 11.08 9.80
CA LYS A 382 -19.53 10.58 9.56
C LYS A 382 -19.59 9.41 8.57
N VAL A 383 -18.45 8.96 8.02
CA VAL A 383 -18.39 7.80 7.12
C VAL A 383 -18.54 6.52 7.95
N LYS A 384 -19.59 5.74 7.67
CA LYS A 384 -19.97 4.53 8.42
C LYS A 384 -18.98 3.37 8.29
N ASP A 385 -18.15 3.34 7.25
CA ASP A 385 -17.17 2.27 7.00
C ASP A 385 -15.85 2.84 6.43
N PRO A 386 -14.90 3.21 7.30
CA PRO A 386 -13.57 3.66 6.89
C PRO A 386 -12.81 2.61 6.05
N PHE A 387 -13.08 1.33 6.26
CA PHE A 387 -12.35 0.22 5.64
C PHE A 387 -12.72 0.03 4.17
N ARG A 388 -13.98 0.27 3.80
CA ARG A 388 -14.44 0.24 2.41
C ARG A 388 -13.79 1.36 1.57
N ASP A 389 -13.62 2.55 2.14
CA ASP A 389 -12.94 3.67 1.48
C ASP A 389 -11.42 3.54 1.48
N LEU A 390 -10.82 2.93 2.52
CA LEU A 390 -9.43 2.52 2.47
C LEU A 390 -9.15 1.48 1.39
N ASN A 391 -10.09 0.56 1.12
CA ASN A 391 -9.94 -0.42 0.05
C ASN A 391 -10.05 0.24 -1.35
N ASN A 392 -10.88 1.28 -1.48
CA ASN A 392 -10.89 2.15 -2.67
C ASN A 392 -9.58 2.94 -2.82
N THR A 393 -9.02 3.41 -1.71
CA THR A 393 -7.71 4.08 -1.66
C THR A 393 -6.58 3.12 -2.02
N ARG A 394 -6.62 1.87 -1.56
CA ARG A 394 -5.74 0.78 -2.00
C ARG A 394 -5.85 0.54 -3.51
N ARG A 395 -7.06 0.60 -4.09
CA ARG A 395 -7.29 0.42 -5.53
C ARG A 395 -6.62 1.53 -6.38
N LEU A 396 -6.48 2.76 -5.86
CA LEU A 396 -5.72 3.84 -6.53
C LEU A 396 -4.24 3.51 -6.69
N PHE A 397 -3.66 2.78 -5.75
CA PHE A 397 -2.25 2.43 -5.73
C PHE A 397 -1.94 1.03 -6.29
N SER A 398 -2.97 0.25 -6.64
CA SER A 398 -2.80 -1.11 -7.15
C SER A 398 -2.12 -1.13 -8.54
N PRO A 399 -1.03 -1.89 -8.72
CA PRO A 399 -0.42 -2.09 -10.03
C PRO A 399 -1.41 -2.92 -10.84
N THR A 400 -2.02 -2.34 -11.87
CA THR A 400 -2.88 -3.11 -12.75
C THR A 400 -2.64 -2.73 -14.19
N PRO A 401 -2.27 -3.71 -15.03
CA PRO A 401 -2.08 -3.51 -16.46
C PRO A 401 -3.31 -2.87 -17.12
N MET A 402 -3.07 -2.03 -18.13
CA MET A 402 -4.12 -1.40 -18.95
C MET A 402 -4.98 -2.44 -19.70
N SER A 403 -4.45 -3.63 -19.99
CA SER A 403 -5.16 -4.72 -20.69
C SER A 403 -6.39 -5.22 -19.92
N ARG A 404 -6.34 -5.27 -18.59
CA ARG A 404 -7.45 -5.72 -17.73
C ARG A 404 -8.41 -4.61 -17.29
N LEU A 405 -8.23 -3.36 -17.77
CA LEU A 405 -9.08 -2.23 -17.38
C LEU A 405 -10.51 -2.33 -17.92
N LYS A 406 -10.73 -2.98 -19.08
CA LYS A 406 -12.08 -3.25 -19.60
C LYS A 406 -12.85 -4.25 -18.75
N GLU A 407 -12.23 -5.40 -18.46
CA GLU A 407 -12.78 -6.41 -17.55
C GLU A 407 -13.02 -5.82 -16.17
N ARG A 408 -12.10 -5.02 -15.65
CA ARG A 408 -12.29 -4.30 -14.38
C ARG A 408 -13.40 -3.27 -14.44
N LYS A 409 -13.55 -2.49 -15.52
CA LYS A 409 -14.69 -1.56 -15.65
C LYS A 409 -16.01 -2.32 -15.64
N ALA A 410 -16.07 -3.49 -16.27
CA ALA A 410 -17.24 -4.36 -16.23
C ALA A 410 -17.49 -4.93 -14.81
N VAL A 411 -16.46 -5.40 -14.12
CA VAL A 411 -16.57 -5.85 -12.72
C VAL A 411 -16.98 -4.69 -11.80
N MET A 412 -16.42 -3.51 -11.98
CA MET A 412 -16.78 -2.30 -11.22
C MET A 412 -18.22 -1.87 -11.48
N ALA A 413 -18.67 -1.90 -12.72
CA ALA A 413 -20.06 -1.62 -13.09
C ALA A 413 -21.00 -2.64 -12.45
N LYS A 414 -20.61 -3.92 -12.45
CA LYS A 414 -21.38 -5.00 -11.81
C LYS A 414 -21.42 -4.86 -10.28
N GLU A 415 -20.28 -4.63 -9.62
CA GLU A 415 -20.21 -4.36 -8.18
C GLU A 415 -21.04 -3.10 -7.82
N ARG A 416 -21.05 -2.06 -8.67
CA ARG A 416 -21.90 -0.87 -8.48
C ARG A 416 -23.39 -1.19 -8.62
N GLN A 417 -23.75 -2.00 -9.59
CA GLN A 417 -25.14 -2.39 -9.82
C GLN A 417 -25.68 -3.28 -8.69
N GLU A 418 -24.84 -4.17 -8.16
CA GLU A 418 -25.13 -4.94 -6.95
C GLU A 418 -25.27 -4.01 -5.73
N ARG A 419 -24.35 -3.06 -5.53
CA ARG A 419 -24.46 -2.03 -4.49
C ARG A 419 -25.77 -1.25 -4.55
N ARG A 420 -26.18 -0.83 -5.75
CA ARG A 420 -27.41 -0.06 -5.95
C ARG A 420 -28.65 -0.86 -5.54
N LYS A 421 -28.73 -2.13 -5.95
CA LYS A 421 -29.83 -3.02 -5.52
C LYS A 421 -29.87 -3.20 -4.00
N GLU A 422 -28.69 -3.30 -3.39
CA GLU A 422 -28.56 -3.46 -1.93
C GLU A 422 -28.95 -2.19 -1.17
N GLU A 423 -28.54 -1.02 -1.64
CA GLU A 423 -28.86 0.28 -1.04
C GLU A 423 -30.36 0.60 -1.18
N GLU A 424 -30.96 0.29 -2.33
CA GLU A 424 -32.41 0.39 -2.56
C GLU A 424 -33.21 -0.55 -1.64
N GLU A 425 -32.73 -1.77 -1.38
CA GLU A 425 -33.36 -2.71 -0.42
C GLU A 425 -33.24 -2.23 1.03
N GLU A 426 -32.11 -1.61 1.39
CA GLU A 426 -31.86 -1.12 2.75
C GLU A 426 -32.63 0.18 3.04
N GLU A 427 -32.74 1.10 2.08
CA GLU A 427 -33.58 2.31 2.17
C GLU A 427 -35.07 1.96 2.28
N ARG A 428 -35.53 0.91 1.58
CA ARG A 428 -36.89 0.37 1.78
C ARG A 428 -37.13 -0.13 3.20
N ARG A 429 -36.10 -0.63 3.88
CA ARG A 429 -36.21 -1.14 5.28
C ARG A 429 -36.05 -0.06 6.34
N SER A 430 -35.28 1.01 6.07
CA SER A 430 -34.82 1.95 7.11
C SER A 430 -35.12 3.43 6.83
N GLY A 431 -35.76 3.75 5.69
CA GLY A 431 -36.08 5.11 5.27
C GLY A 431 -34.97 5.79 4.45
N PRO A 432 -35.24 6.98 3.88
CA PRO A 432 -34.30 7.69 3.01
C PRO A 432 -33.08 8.20 3.79
N ARG A 433 -31.87 7.96 3.25
CA ARG A 433 -30.61 8.38 3.88
C ARG A 433 -30.30 9.86 3.69
N GLU A 434 -29.55 10.42 4.64
CA GLU A 434 -28.85 11.70 4.47
C GLU A 434 -27.81 11.56 3.33
N LYS A 435 -27.71 12.56 2.44
CA LYS A 435 -26.80 12.54 1.27
C LYS A 435 -25.38 12.10 1.68
N VAL A 436 -24.83 11.11 0.96
CA VAL A 436 -23.44 10.63 1.14
C VAL A 436 -22.50 11.82 0.91
N LYS A 437 -21.95 12.35 2.01
CA LYS A 437 -20.91 13.39 1.95
C LYS A 437 -19.62 12.75 1.43
N ARG A 438 -18.81 13.53 0.71
CA ARG A 438 -17.53 13.06 0.18
C ARG A 438 -16.71 12.42 1.32
N PRO A 439 -16.12 11.22 1.12
CA PRO A 439 -15.37 10.53 2.18
C PRO A 439 -14.13 11.28 2.68
N VAL A 440 -13.59 12.13 1.82
CA VAL A 440 -12.35 12.87 2.02
C VAL A 440 -12.65 14.37 1.97
N GLU A 441 -12.26 15.10 3.01
CA GLU A 441 -12.43 16.57 3.04
C GLU A 441 -11.36 17.30 2.20
N ALA A 442 -10.13 16.79 2.16
CA ALA A 442 -9.05 17.27 1.31
C ALA A 442 -7.97 16.19 1.09
N TRP A 443 -7.48 16.07 -0.15
CA TRP A 443 -6.33 15.21 -0.47
C TRP A 443 -5.01 15.95 -0.20
N PRO A 444 -4.01 15.32 0.45
CA PRO A 444 -2.64 15.82 0.52
C PRO A 444 -2.07 16.09 -0.86
N SER A 445 -1.39 17.22 -0.99
CA SER A 445 -0.78 17.66 -2.26
C SER A 445 0.28 16.67 -2.78
N GLU A 446 0.94 15.96 -1.87
CA GLU A 446 1.98 14.98 -2.10
C GLU A 446 1.46 13.75 -2.86
N LEU A 447 0.22 13.32 -2.57
CA LEU A 447 -0.40 12.19 -3.26
C LEU A 447 -0.70 12.52 -4.73
N VAL A 448 -1.00 13.78 -5.04
CA VAL A 448 -1.27 14.23 -6.42
C VAL A 448 -0.05 14.00 -7.31
N PHE A 449 1.14 14.32 -6.82
CA PHE A 449 2.37 14.09 -7.56
C PHE A 449 2.66 12.59 -7.74
N PHE A 450 2.45 11.76 -6.71
CA PHE A 450 2.66 10.31 -6.84
C PHE A 450 1.72 9.68 -7.87
N ILE A 451 0.46 10.15 -7.92
CA ILE A 451 -0.50 9.74 -8.95
C ILE A 451 0.01 10.10 -10.36
N ARG A 452 0.70 11.24 -10.53
CA ARG A 452 1.31 11.61 -11.82
C ARG A 452 2.45 10.68 -12.22
N VAL A 453 3.37 10.40 -11.29
CA VAL A 453 4.49 9.47 -11.54
C VAL A 453 3.96 8.10 -11.90
N THR A 454 3.03 7.56 -11.12
CA THR A 454 2.44 6.24 -11.40
C THR A 454 1.66 6.23 -12.71
N GLY A 455 0.94 7.31 -13.05
CA GLY A 455 0.27 7.48 -14.34
C GLY A 455 1.25 7.46 -15.52
N LEU A 456 2.36 8.20 -15.42
CA LEU A 456 3.46 8.18 -16.40
C LEU A 456 4.03 6.77 -16.56
N LEU A 457 4.43 6.14 -15.46
CA LEU A 457 5.06 4.81 -15.47
C LEU A 457 4.10 3.78 -16.09
N LYS A 458 2.82 3.81 -15.72
CA LYS A 458 1.78 2.96 -16.31
C LYS A 458 1.55 3.21 -17.79
N GLY A 459 1.61 4.47 -18.23
CA GLY A 459 1.51 4.83 -19.64
C GLY A 459 2.68 4.26 -20.46
N LEU A 460 3.90 4.36 -19.94
CA LEU A 460 5.09 3.82 -20.58
C LEU A 460 5.10 2.29 -20.62
N THR A 461 4.76 1.60 -19.52
CA THR A 461 4.70 0.13 -19.52
C THR A 461 3.67 -0.40 -20.51
N SER A 462 2.51 0.24 -20.59
CA SER A 462 1.48 -0.10 -21.58
C SER A 462 1.94 0.15 -23.01
N LYS A 463 2.74 1.20 -23.27
CA LYS A 463 3.26 1.50 -24.61
C LYS A 463 4.38 0.54 -25.01
N MET A 464 5.22 0.14 -24.06
CA MET A 464 6.31 -0.82 -24.21
C MET A 464 5.86 -2.29 -24.22
N ASP A 465 4.58 -2.56 -23.97
CA ASP A 465 3.98 -3.90 -23.89
C ASP A 465 4.72 -4.83 -22.90
N ILE A 466 4.99 -4.32 -21.70
CA ILE A 466 5.63 -5.09 -20.62
C ILE A 466 4.74 -5.15 -19.37
N GLU A 467 4.84 -6.25 -18.62
CA GLU A 467 4.29 -6.36 -17.28
C GLU A 467 5.35 -5.98 -16.25
N PHE A 468 5.20 -4.82 -15.63
CA PHE A 468 6.23 -4.27 -14.74
C PHE A 468 5.66 -3.78 -13.40
N GLY A 469 6.21 -4.33 -12.30
CA GLY A 469 5.80 -4.03 -10.93
C GLY A 469 6.41 -2.73 -10.37
N TYR A 470 6.01 -1.56 -10.90
CA TYR A 470 6.56 -0.28 -10.43
C TYR A 470 6.30 0.00 -8.94
N LEU A 471 5.16 -0.45 -8.39
CA LEU A 471 4.87 -0.30 -6.95
C LEU A 471 5.87 -1.07 -6.10
N GLN A 472 6.32 -2.24 -6.54
CA GLN A 472 7.33 -3.02 -5.83
C GLN A 472 8.65 -2.23 -5.75
N VAL A 473 9.12 -1.67 -6.86
CA VAL A 473 10.36 -0.88 -6.88
C VAL A 473 10.26 0.35 -5.99
N MET A 474 9.11 1.04 -5.98
CA MET A 474 8.85 2.16 -5.07
C MET A 474 8.86 1.71 -3.61
N ALA A 475 8.24 0.57 -3.32
CA ALA A 475 8.14 -0.01 -1.99
C ALA A 475 9.51 -0.42 -1.43
N GLU A 476 10.42 -0.92 -2.27
CA GLU A 476 11.81 -1.27 -1.91
C GLU A 476 12.57 -0.04 -1.37
N THR A 477 12.55 1.10 -2.08
CA THR A 477 13.19 2.33 -1.58
C THR A 477 12.42 2.96 -0.40
N ALA A 478 11.09 2.83 -0.37
CA ALA A 478 10.26 3.33 0.70
C ALA A 478 10.59 2.64 2.04
N ILE A 479 10.73 1.31 2.06
CA ILE A 479 11.03 0.58 3.29
C ILE A 479 12.43 0.88 3.81
N GLU A 480 13.42 1.06 2.94
CA GLU A 480 14.77 1.50 3.35
C GLU A 480 14.71 2.83 4.09
N THR A 481 13.95 3.79 3.57
CA THR A 481 13.76 5.10 4.22
C THR A 481 13.11 4.97 5.61
N VAL A 482 12.11 4.11 5.73
CA VAL A 482 11.41 3.89 7.01
C VAL A 482 12.32 3.22 8.02
N ARG A 483 13.14 2.25 7.58
CA ARG A 483 14.12 1.55 8.42
C ARG A 483 15.21 2.48 8.93
N GLU A 484 15.71 3.36 8.08
CA GLU A 484 16.72 4.36 8.45
C GLU A 484 16.21 5.41 9.45
N ALA A 485 14.89 5.61 9.52
CA ALA A 485 14.29 6.52 10.49
C ALA A 485 14.30 5.97 11.92
N VAL A 486 14.43 4.66 12.11
CA VAL A 486 14.57 4.06 13.44
C VAL A 486 15.94 4.45 13.99
N PRO A 487 16.06 5.09 15.17
CA PRO A 487 17.36 5.46 15.72
C PRO A 487 18.29 4.25 15.89
N ASP A 488 19.57 4.38 15.55
CA ASP A 488 20.53 3.27 15.54
C ASP A 488 20.55 2.56 16.91
N GLU A 489 20.50 3.29 18.02
CA GLU A 489 20.49 2.74 19.38
C GLU A 489 19.24 1.91 19.72
N LYS A 490 18.15 2.06 18.96
CA LYS A 490 16.92 1.29 19.11
C LYS A 490 16.85 0.08 18.18
N ARG A 491 17.68 0.04 17.13
CA ARG A 491 17.68 -1.07 16.17
C ARG A 491 18.28 -2.32 16.81
N ALA A 492 17.82 -3.48 16.34
CA ALA A 492 18.46 -4.76 16.64
C ALA A 492 19.93 -4.72 16.17
N GLN A 493 20.86 -4.75 17.12
CA GLN A 493 22.31 -4.75 16.84
C GLN A 493 22.81 -6.13 16.41
N HIS A 494 22.10 -7.17 16.84
CA HIS A 494 22.41 -8.56 16.59
C HIS A 494 21.13 -9.29 16.20
N LEU A 495 21.27 -10.33 15.37
CA LEU A 495 20.16 -11.20 15.03
C LEU A 495 19.56 -11.84 16.30
N LEU A 496 20.41 -12.42 17.14
CA LEU A 496 19.99 -12.99 18.42
C LEU A 496 19.87 -11.86 19.45
N TYR A 497 18.73 -11.77 20.12
CA TYR A 497 18.54 -10.80 21.18
C TYR A 497 19.34 -11.21 22.42
N PRO A 498 20.18 -10.34 23.00
CA PRO A 498 21.00 -10.70 24.15
C PRO A 498 20.20 -10.57 25.44
N PHE A 499 19.90 -11.72 26.07
CA PHE A 499 19.29 -11.78 27.41
C PHE A 499 19.84 -12.99 28.18
N PRO A 500 19.69 -13.05 29.52
CA PRO A 500 20.13 -14.20 30.30
C PRO A 500 19.41 -15.49 29.86
N VAL A 501 20.19 -16.44 29.33
CA VAL A 501 19.72 -17.76 28.85
C VAL A 501 20.52 -18.90 29.48
N PRO A 502 19.95 -20.12 29.56
CA PRO A 502 20.70 -21.30 29.97
C PRO A 502 21.86 -21.58 29.00
N ARG A 503 23.03 -22.01 29.50
CA ARG A 503 24.18 -22.37 28.65
C ARG A 503 24.22 -23.86 28.29
N THR A 504 23.05 -24.43 27.98
CA THR A 504 22.90 -25.84 27.61
C THR A 504 23.42 -26.10 26.20
N GLU A 505 23.69 -27.37 25.87
CA GLU A 505 24.03 -27.75 24.49
C GLU A 505 22.87 -27.49 23.52
N LEU A 506 21.62 -27.66 23.98
CA LEU A 506 20.43 -27.35 23.19
C LEU A 506 20.35 -25.86 22.86
N GLN A 507 20.60 -24.96 23.83
CA GLN A 507 20.64 -23.52 23.58
C GLN A 507 21.61 -23.18 22.44
N LYS A 508 22.85 -23.67 22.50
CA LYS A 508 23.88 -23.39 21.48
C LYS A 508 23.48 -23.90 20.09
N LYS A 509 22.86 -25.09 20.03
CA LYS A 509 22.36 -25.66 18.76
C LYS A 509 21.24 -24.80 18.17
N LEU A 510 20.29 -24.36 19.00
CA LEU A 510 19.19 -23.50 18.54
C LEU A 510 19.69 -22.12 18.09
N GLU A 511 20.61 -21.50 18.82
CA GLU A 511 21.23 -20.23 18.40
C GLU A 511 21.93 -20.34 17.04
N ARG A 512 22.72 -21.42 16.83
CA ARG A 512 23.36 -21.69 15.53
C ARG A 512 22.33 -21.88 14.43
N ASN A 513 21.29 -22.69 14.67
CA ASN A 513 20.29 -22.97 13.65
C ASN A 513 19.46 -21.73 13.29
N VAL A 514 19.15 -20.86 14.26
CA VAL A 514 18.51 -19.58 13.99
C VAL A 514 19.42 -18.65 13.16
N GLN A 515 20.73 -18.63 13.40
CA GLN A 515 21.67 -17.89 12.55
C GLN A 515 21.65 -18.43 11.11
N GLU A 516 21.79 -19.74 10.93
CA GLU A 516 21.77 -20.37 9.60
C GLU A 516 20.44 -20.17 8.86
N LEU A 517 19.30 -20.26 9.57
CA LEU A 517 17.98 -19.99 9.01
C LEU A 517 17.81 -18.52 8.61
N SER A 518 18.35 -17.58 9.38
CA SER A 518 18.30 -16.16 9.02
C SER A 518 19.07 -15.84 7.74
N GLU A 519 20.20 -16.51 7.51
CA GLU A 519 20.99 -16.35 6.28
C GLU A 519 20.27 -16.92 5.04
N LYS A 520 19.54 -18.03 5.21
CA LYS A 520 18.87 -18.75 4.11
C LYS A 520 17.46 -18.24 3.81
N GLU A 521 16.66 -17.95 4.84
CA GLU A 521 15.20 -17.77 4.72
C GLU A 521 14.72 -16.34 5.04
N LYS A 522 15.63 -15.41 5.38
CA LYS A 522 15.32 -14.02 5.78
C LYS A 522 14.26 -13.95 6.89
N LEU A 523 14.57 -14.58 8.03
CA LEU A 523 13.74 -14.50 9.24
C LEU A 523 13.45 -13.04 9.63
N GLN A 524 12.18 -12.71 9.87
CA GLN A 524 11.81 -11.38 10.37
C GLN A 524 11.93 -11.32 11.89
N GLY A 525 11.17 -12.13 12.62
CA GLY A 525 11.15 -12.21 14.08
C GLY A 525 10.71 -13.60 14.54
N LEU A 526 11.42 -14.14 15.53
CA LEU A 526 11.28 -15.52 16.00
C LEU A 526 11.48 -15.61 17.52
N GLN A 527 10.69 -16.45 18.17
CA GLN A 527 11.02 -16.98 19.49
C GLN A 527 10.94 -18.52 19.49
N CYS A 528 11.80 -19.17 20.27
CA CYS A 528 11.76 -20.60 20.52
C CYS A 528 12.12 -20.86 21.99
N THR A 529 11.21 -21.49 22.73
CA THR A 529 11.43 -21.83 24.14
C THR A 529 11.23 -23.34 24.36
N VAL A 530 12.16 -23.95 25.09
CA VAL A 530 12.13 -25.37 25.46
C VAL A 530 12.21 -25.48 26.97
N LEU A 531 11.22 -26.15 27.55
CA LEU A 531 11.19 -26.54 28.95
C LEU A 531 11.41 -28.05 29.07
N LYS A 532 12.21 -28.45 30.06
CA LYS A 532 12.44 -29.85 30.44
C LYS A 532 12.16 -29.99 31.92
N ASP A 533 11.27 -30.91 32.27
CA ASP A 533 10.82 -31.11 33.66
C ASP A 533 10.31 -29.80 34.30
N GLY A 534 9.60 -28.98 33.52
CA GLY A 534 9.10 -27.65 33.93
C GLY A 534 10.17 -26.55 34.04
N MET A 535 11.44 -26.87 33.81
CA MET A 535 12.56 -25.94 33.93
C MET A 535 13.04 -25.46 32.56
N LEU A 536 13.51 -24.21 32.48
CA LEU A 536 14.00 -23.63 31.23
C LEU A 536 15.30 -24.31 30.77
N GLU A 537 15.25 -25.03 29.64
CA GLU A 537 16.43 -25.68 29.05
C GLU A 537 17.04 -24.83 27.93
N ALA A 538 16.20 -24.19 27.11
CA ALA A 538 16.64 -23.27 26.07
C ALA A 538 15.59 -22.16 25.83
N ASN A 539 16.06 -20.96 25.48
CA ASN A 539 15.23 -19.84 25.09
C ASN A 539 15.97 -18.96 24.07
N VAL A 540 15.38 -18.77 22.90
CA VAL A 540 15.95 -17.94 21.83
C VAL A 540 14.90 -16.92 21.40
N ALA A 541 15.33 -15.67 21.27
CA ALA A 541 14.58 -14.61 20.61
C ALA A 541 15.49 -13.99 19.55
N ALA A 542 14.95 -13.76 18.35
CA ALA A 542 15.76 -13.31 17.22
C ALA A 542 14.97 -12.43 16.25
N GLY A 543 15.70 -11.55 15.55
CA GLY A 543 15.17 -10.67 14.53
C GLY A 543 14.49 -9.43 15.13
N THR A 544 13.41 -8.98 14.51
CA THR A 544 12.75 -7.70 14.74
C THR A 544 11.23 -7.83 14.80
N VAL A 545 10.58 -6.85 15.42
CA VAL A 545 9.13 -6.87 15.65
C VAL A 545 8.30 -6.69 14.36
N SER A 546 8.83 -6.02 13.33
CA SER A 546 8.19 -5.93 12.00
C SER A 546 9.17 -5.55 10.90
N GLU A 547 8.73 -5.56 9.63
CA GLU A 547 9.55 -5.11 8.51
C GLU A 547 9.87 -3.60 8.52
N MET A 548 8.98 -2.79 9.07
CA MET A 548 9.11 -1.32 9.15
C MET A 548 9.77 -0.86 10.45
N ASP A 549 9.76 -1.70 11.48
CA ASP A 549 10.28 -1.41 12.81
C ASP A 549 11.39 -2.39 13.17
N LEU A 550 12.62 -1.88 13.08
CA LEU A 550 13.84 -2.64 13.29
C LEU A 550 14.21 -2.85 14.77
N ARG A 551 13.32 -2.52 15.71
CA ARG A 551 13.53 -2.89 17.12
C ARG A 551 13.60 -4.42 17.28
N PRO A 552 14.44 -4.93 18.17
CA PRO A 552 14.63 -6.37 18.31
C PRO A 552 13.36 -7.05 18.81
N ALA A 553 13.08 -8.24 18.28
CA ALA A 553 12.18 -9.17 18.93
C ALA A 553 12.88 -9.71 20.19
N THR A 554 12.28 -9.48 21.36
CA THR A 554 12.81 -9.89 22.66
C THR A 554 12.08 -11.13 23.15
N GLU A 555 12.45 -11.67 24.31
CA GLU A 555 11.74 -12.76 24.97
C GLU A 555 10.33 -12.38 25.46
N LYS A 556 10.02 -11.08 25.53
CA LYS A 556 8.72 -10.52 25.97
C LYS A 556 7.85 -10.04 24.83
N THR A 557 8.36 -10.09 23.59
CA THR A 557 7.60 -9.75 22.40
C THR A 557 6.46 -10.74 22.22
N LEU A 558 5.26 -10.22 22.04
CA LEU A 558 4.03 -10.97 21.81
C LEU A 558 3.83 -11.17 20.31
N PHE A 559 3.63 -12.43 19.93
CA PHE A 559 3.35 -12.85 18.57
C PHE A 559 1.93 -13.39 18.48
N ILE A 560 1.32 -13.31 17.28
CA ILE A 560 0.06 -13.97 17.03
C ILE A 560 0.32 -15.45 16.75
N ALA A 561 -0.11 -16.33 17.65
CA ALA A 561 0.18 -17.77 17.57
C ALA A 561 -0.91 -18.58 16.85
N PHE A 562 -1.95 -17.92 16.33
CA PHE A 562 -3.05 -18.53 15.55
C PHE A 562 -3.66 -19.76 16.23
N SER A 563 -3.63 -20.91 15.56
CA SER A 563 -4.30 -22.13 16.03
C SER A 563 -3.61 -22.79 17.23
N VAL A 564 -2.42 -22.35 17.65
CA VAL A 564 -1.80 -22.82 18.89
C VAL A 564 -2.75 -22.66 20.08
N THR A 565 -3.59 -21.63 20.09
CA THR A 565 -4.58 -21.40 21.15
C THR A 565 -5.73 -22.43 21.18
N LYS A 566 -5.96 -23.22 20.12
CA LYS A 566 -7.01 -24.26 20.15
C LYS A 566 -6.71 -25.33 21.21
N ALA A 567 -5.43 -25.58 21.50
CA ALA A 567 -5.02 -26.44 22.60
C ALA A 567 -5.55 -25.93 23.96
N LEU A 568 -5.54 -24.62 24.18
CA LEU A 568 -6.08 -24.00 25.40
C LEU A 568 -7.61 -24.03 25.45
N LEU A 569 -8.27 -23.82 24.32
CA LEU A 569 -9.72 -24.01 24.21
C LEU A 569 -10.14 -25.46 24.50
N ALA A 570 -9.40 -26.43 23.96
CA ALA A 570 -9.64 -27.85 24.23
C ALA A 570 -9.40 -28.16 25.71
N ALA A 571 -8.32 -27.64 26.30
CA ALA A 571 -8.03 -27.79 27.73
C ALA A 571 -9.19 -27.31 28.61
N ALA A 572 -9.82 -26.18 28.26
CA ALA A 572 -10.98 -25.67 28.99
C ALA A 572 -12.15 -26.67 29.01
N VAL A 573 -12.44 -27.34 27.89
CA VAL A 573 -13.49 -28.36 27.82
C VAL A 573 -13.08 -29.61 28.60
N HIS A 574 -11.83 -30.07 28.49
CA HIS A 574 -11.38 -31.25 29.24
C HIS A 574 -11.39 -31.01 30.76
N LEU A 575 -11.09 -29.80 31.23
CA LEU A 575 -11.23 -29.45 32.64
C LEU A 575 -12.70 -29.56 33.11
N LEU A 576 -13.66 -29.16 32.27
CA LEU A 576 -15.08 -29.34 32.56
C LEU A 576 -15.48 -30.82 32.55
N VAL A 577 -14.84 -31.65 31.73
CA VAL A 577 -15.03 -33.11 31.72
C VAL A 577 -14.52 -33.73 33.01
N GLU A 578 -13.32 -33.37 33.47
CA GLU A 578 -12.76 -33.87 34.74
C GLU A 578 -13.60 -33.45 35.96
N ARG A 579 -14.22 -32.27 35.89
CA ARG A 579 -15.15 -31.78 36.92
C ARG A 579 -16.55 -32.40 36.83
N GLY A 580 -16.81 -33.26 35.84
CA GLY A 580 -18.12 -33.89 35.60
C GLY A 580 -19.22 -32.92 35.16
N VAL A 581 -18.86 -31.71 34.73
CA VAL A 581 -19.81 -30.70 34.23
C VAL A 581 -20.27 -31.05 32.81
N VAL A 582 -19.36 -31.58 31.99
CA VAL A 582 -19.62 -31.96 30.59
C VAL A 582 -19.15 -33.40 30.38
N ASN A 583 -19.86 -34.20 29.57
CA ASN A 583 -19.35 -35.49 29.08
C ASN A 583 -19.10 -35.43 27.58
N LEU A 584 -18.12 -36.18 27.08
CA LEU A 584 -17.77 -36.16 25.66
C LEU A 584 -18.86 -36.72 24.73
N ASP A 585 -19.63 -37.70 25.23
CA ASP A 585 -20.76 -38.29 24.52
C ASP A 585 -22.05 -37.49 24.68
N ASP A 586 -22.06 -36.45 25.53
CA ASP A 586 -23.22 -35.58 25.64
C ASP A 586 -23.45 -34.88 24.29
N PRO A 587 -24.70 -34.78 23.82
CA PRO A 587 -25.05 -33.82 22.80
C PRO A 587 -24.69 -32.42 23.29
N VAL A 588 -24.05 -31.60 22.43
CA VAL A 588 -23.68 -30.21 22.77
C VAL A 588 -24.91 -29.43 23.24
N SER A 589 -26.09 -29.70 22.67
CA SER A 589 -27.36 -29.08 23.03
C SER A 589 -27.84 -29.34 24.46
N LYS A 590 -27.28 -30.33 25.15
CA LYS A 590 -27.54 -30.55 26.58
C LYS A 590 -27.01 -29.40 27.43
N HIS A 591 -25.86 -28.85 27.04
CA HIS A 591 -25.15 -27.77 27.75
C HIS A 591 -25.41 -26.41 27.12
N TRP A 592 -25.76 -26.39 25.83
CA TRP A 592 -26.05 -25.19 25.07
C TRP A 592 -27.31 -25.39 24.21
N PRO A 593 -28.53 -25.24 24.78
CA PRO A 593 -29.79 -25.60 24.13
C PRO A 593 -30.00 -24.99 22.73
N GLU A 594 -29.59 -23.74 22.54
CA GLU A 594 -29.73 -23.02 21.27
C GLU A 594 -28.97 -23.70 20.13
N PHE A 595 -27.87 -24.40 20.44
CA PHE A 595 -27.09 -25.13 19.45
C PHE A 595 -27.85 -26.29 18.82
N GLY A 596 -28.86 -26.87 19.48
CA GLY A 596 -29.57 -28.07 18.98
C GLY A 596 -30.40 -27.90 17.71
N GLN A 597 -30.51 -26.67 17.20
CA GLN A 597 -31.31 -26.30 16.04
C GLN A 597 -30.67 -26.75 14.70
N GLU A 598 -31.42 -26.67 13.60
CA GLU A 598 -30.90 -26.89 12.23
C GLU A 598 -30.12 -28.21 12.03
N GLY A 599 -30.61 -29.30 12.64
CA GLY A 599 -30.06 -30.64 12.49
C GLY A 599 -28.86 -30.97 13.39
N LYS A 600 -28.54 -30.10 14.36
CA LYS A 600 -27.35 -30.24 15.23
C LYS A 600 -27.59 -30.94 16.57
N GLY A 601 -28.83 -31.29 16.89
CA GLY A 601 -29.21 -31.84 18.20
C GLY A 601 -28.52 -33.14 18.62
N ASN A 602 -27.90 -33.87 17.69
CA ASN A 602 -27.16 -35.12 17.97
C ASN A 602 -25.63 -34.96 17.93
N ILE A 603 -25.11 -33.76 17.63
CA ILE A 603 -23.67 -33.52 17.58
C ILE A 603 -23.11 -33.60 19.00
N THR A 604 -22.15 -34.49 19.23
CA THR A 604 -21.54 -34.70 20.54
C THR A 604 -20.42 -33.70 20.83
N VAL A 605 -20.08 -33.54 22.10
CA VAL A 605 -18.92 -32.73 22.52
C VAL A 605 -17.62 -33.26 21.90
N SER A 606 -17.46 -34.59 21.79
CA SER A 606 -16.33 -35.20 21.09
C SER A 606 -16.27 -34.78 19.63
N GLN A 607 -17.39 -34.80 18.91
CA GLN A 607 -17.44 -34.39 17.50
C GLN A 607 -17.13 -32.89 17.34
N LEU A 608 -17.55 -32.06 18.28
CA LEU A 608 -17.21 -30.64 18.31
C LEU A 608 -15.70 -30.42 18.46
N LEU A 609 -15.07 -31.10 19.42
CA LEU A 609 -13.62 -31.01 19.64
C LEU A 609 -12.79 -31.59 18.48
N SER A 610 -13.28 -32.63 17.80
CA SER A 610 -12.58 -33.30 16.70
C SER A 610 -12.82 -32.68 15.32
N HIS A 611 -13.36 -31.45 15.25
CA HIS A 611 -13.67 -30.77 13.99
C HIS A 611 -14.70 -31.50 13.10
N GLU A 612 -15.64 -32.21 13.71
CA GLU A 612 -16.69 -32.98 13.03
C GLU A 612 -18.10 -32.37 13.20
N ALA A 613 -18.21 -31.16 13.77
CA ALA A 613 -19.49 -30.49 13.97
C ALA A 613 -20.17 -29.98 12.67
N GLY A 614 -19.48 -30.03 11.52
CA GLY A 614 -20.03 -29.58 10.23
C GLY A 614 -20.23 -28.06 10.13
N LEU A 615 -19.51 -27.26 10.91
CA LEU A 615 -19.64 -25.80 10.96
C LEU A 615 -18.33 -25.06 10.61
N ALA A 616 -17.41 -25.74 9.94
CA ALA A 616 -16.12 -25.16 9.53
C ALA A 616 -16.30 -23.90 8.64
N ASN A 617 -17.34 -23.90 7.81
CA ASN A 617 -17.67 -22.81 6.88
C ASN A 617 -18.81 -21.90 7.38
N ALA A 618 -19.22 -22.03 8.64
CA ALA A 618 -20.28 -21.20 9.22
C ALA A 618 -19.77 -19.77 9.45
N MET A 619 -19.85 -18.95 8.39
CA MET A 619 -19.39 -17.56 8.38
C MET A 619 -20.50 -16.59 7.95
N PRO A 620 -20.52 -15.37 8.51
CA PRO A 620 -21.41 -14.32 8.02
C PRO A 620 -20.96 -13.87 6.62
N ASP A 621 -21.82 -13.14 5.91
CA ASP A 621 -21.47 -12.57 4.61
C ASP A 621 -20.41 -11.46 4.75
N LEU A 622 -19.14 -11.85 4.70
CA LEU A 622 -17.99 -10.94 4.83
C LEU A 622 -17.84 -10.01 3.63
N LYS A 623 -18.36 -10.39 2.46
CA LYS A 623 -18.34 -9.52 1.27
C LYS A 623 -19.22 -8.30 1.50
N ARG A 624 -20.39 -8.51 2.10
CA ARG A 624 -21.36 -7.45 2.40
C ARG A 624 -21.07 -6.69 3.69
N LYS A 625 -20.68 -7.40 4.76
CA LYS A 625 -20.62 -6.84 6.12
C LYS A 625 -19.20 -6.53 6.62
N GLY A 626 -18.18 -6.80 5.82
CA GLY A 626 -16.78 -6.67 6.23
C GLY A 626 -16.45 -7.59 7.41
N LEU A 627 -15.41 -7.23 8.18
CA LEU A 627 -14.93 -8.02 9.31
C LEU A 627 -15.67 -7.76 10.62
N ALA A 628 -16.37 -6.63 10.73
CA ALA A 628 -17.02 -6.21 11.98
C ALA A 628 -17.89 -7.29 12.64
N PRO A 629 -18.71 -8.10 11.91
CA PRO A 629 -19.49 -9.16 12.52
C PRO A 629 -18.63 -10.24 13.20
N LEU A 630 -17.43 -10.51 12.67
CA LEU A 630 -16.53 -11.51 13.23
C LEU A 630 -15.92 -11.09 14.55
N LEU A 631 -15.75 -9.79 14.77
CA LEU A 631 -15.05 -9.26 15.95
C LEU A 631 -15.91 -9.27 17.22
N ASP A 632 -17.23 -9.48 17.07
CA ASP A 632 -18.16 -9.61 18.17
C ASP A 632 -18.37 -11.10 18.51
N PHE A 633 -17.62 -11.56 19.51
CA PHE A 633 -17.61 -12.96 19.91
C PHE A 633 -19.00 -13.50 20.26
N GLU A 634 -19.78 -12.73 21.01
CA GLU A 634 -21.11 -13.16 21.48
C GLU A 634 -22.11 -13.26 20.33
N LYS A 635 -22.10 -12.30 19.40
CA LYS A 635 -22.91 -12.40 18.19
C LYS A 635 -22.52 -13.58 17.32
N MET A 636 -21.23 -13.93 17.28
CA MET A 636 -20.77 -15.08 16.50
C MET A 636 -21.11 -16.42 17.15
N VAL A 637 -21.10 -16.51 18.48
CA VAL A 637 -21.63 -17.67 19.23
C VAL A 637 -23.11 -17.87 18.87
N ASP A 638 -23.92 -16.82 18.94
CA ASP A 638 -25.33 -16.87 18.54
C ASP A 638 -25.52 -17.25 17.06
N PHE A 639 -24.63 -16.76 16.19
CA PHE A 639 -24.67 -17.05 14.76
C PHE A 639 -24.41 -18.54 14.49
N VAL A 640 -23.34 -19.12 15.05
CA VAL A 640 -23.02 -20.54 14.81
C VAL A 640 -24.03 -21.48 15.48
N ALA A 641 -24.69 -21.08 16.57
CA ALA A 641 -25.84 -21.79 17.13
C ALA A 641 -27.02 -21.87 16.15
N LYS A 642 -27.20 -20.89 15.28
CA LYS A 642 -28.32 -20.84 14.31
C LYS A 642 -27.94 -21.29 12.90
N ALA A 643 -26.64 -21.49 12.62
CA ALA A 643 -26.17 -21.92 11.32
C ALA A 643 -26.46 -23.41 11.05
N PRO A 644 -26.85 -23.82 9.84
CA PRO A 644 -27.04 -25.24 9.52
C PRO A 644 -25.70 -25.98 9.49
N ALA A 645 -25.67 -27.19 10.05
CA ALA A 645 -24.49 -28.06 9.94
C ALA A 645 -24.41 -28.71 8.55
N GLN A 646 -23.20 -28.71 7.98
CA GLN A 646 -22.87 -29.32 6.69
C GLN A 646 -21.84 -30.43 6.92
N GLY A 647 -22.25 -31.69 6.76
CA GLY A 647 -21.35 -32.84 6.93
C GLY A 647 -20.99 -33.16 8.39
N ALA A 648 -21.95 -33.05 9.31
CA ALA A 648 -21.75 -33.46 10.72
C ALA A 648 -21.30 -34.94 10.81
N GLY A 649 -20.35 -35.22 11.70
CA GLY A 649 -19.70 -36.52 11.83
C GLY A 649 -18.61 -36.79 10.78
N THR A 650 -18.37 -35.86 9.85
CA THR A 650 -17.24 -35.90 8.92
C THR A 650 -16.23 -34.83 9.30
N PHE A 651 -14.94 -35.17 9.26
CA PHE A 651 -13.88 -34.22 9.55
C PHE A 651 -13.87 -33.07 8.54
N ASN A 652 -13.98 -31.85 9.05
CA ASN A 652 -13.76 -30.62 8.30
C ASN A 652 -13.13 -29.58 9.24
N TYR A 653 -11.90 -29.16 8.95
CA TYR A 653 -11.13 -28.35 9.90
C TYR A 653 -11.79 -27.00 10.18
N HIS A 654 -12.16 -26.77 11.45
CA HIS A 654 -12.79 -25.53 11.89
C HIS A 654 -11.69 -24.50 12.19
N ALA A 655 -11.27 -23.75 11.18
CA ALA A 655 -10.15 -22.80 11.31
C ALA A 655 -10.43 -21.70 12.34
N ILE A 656 -11.57 -20.99 12.20
CA ILE A 656 -11.94 -19.88 13.09
C ILE A 656 -13.18 -20.24 13.91
N SER A 657 -14.17 -20.90 13.30
CA SER A 657 -15.43 -21.23 13.97
C SER A 657 -15.28 -22.09 15.23
N TYR A 658 -14.16 -22.80 15.37
CA TYR A 658 -13.81 -23.53 16.59
C TYR A 658 -13.86 -22.66 17.85
N CYS A 659 -13.44 -21.39 17.78
CA CYS A 659 -13.43 -20.51 18.94
C CYS A 659 -14.84 -20.20 19.46
N TRP A 660 -15.80 -19.98 18.56
CA TRP A 660 -17.19 -19.72 18.92
C TRP A 660 -17.92 -20.99 19.33
N LEU A 661 -17.58 -22.14 18.73
CA LEU A 661 -18.18 -23.43 19.08
C LEU A 661 -17.79 -23.87 20.49
N VAL A 662 -16.48 -23.89 20.77
CA VAL A 662 -15.97 -24.21 22.11
C VAL A 662 -16.37 -23.11 23.10
N GLY A 663 -16.35 -21.85 22.65
CA GLY A 663 -16.89 -20.67 23.32
C GLY A 663 -18.29 -20.86 23.89
N GLY A 664 -19.22 -21.17 22.98
CA GLY A 664 -20.64 -21.38 23.30
C GLY A 664 -20.85 -22.58 24.22
N LEU A 665 -20.11 -23.68 24.04
CA LEU A 665 -20.17 -24.83 24.95
C LEU A 665 -19.74 -24.46 26.38
N VAL A 666 -18.59 -23.82 26.56
CA VAL A 666 -18.12 -23.41 27.90
C VAL A 666 -19.07 -22.40 28.53
N LYS A 667 -19.54 -21.43 27.75
CA LYS A 667 -20.53 -20.44 28.24
C LYS A 667 -21.83 -21.11 28.65
N GLY A 668 -22.35 -22.04 27.87
CA GLY A 668 -23.56 -22.79 28.19
C GLY A 668 -23.39 -23.65 29.45
N ALA A 669 -22.27 -24.34 29.57
CA ALA A 669 -21.97 -25.23 30.69
C ALA A 669 -21.68 -24.50 32.01
N THR A 670 -21.12 -23.27 31.97
CA THR A 670 -20.60 -22.58 33.15
C THR A 670 -21.27 -21.24 33.45
N GLY A 671 -21.97 -20.66 32.49
CA GLY A 671 -22.47 -19.28 32.53
C GLY A 671 -21.40 -18.19 32.40
N ARG A 672 -20.11 -18.56 32.30
CA ARG A 672 -18.99 -17.61 32.22
C ARG A 672 -18.57 -17.33 30.78
N ASN A 673 -18.01 -16.15 30.53
CA ASN A 673 -17.38 -15.87 29.24
C ASN A 673 -16.11 -16.72 29.08
N MET A 674 -15.82 -17.18 27.85
CA MET A 674 -14.69 -18.06 27.57
C MET A 674 -13.33 -17.45 27.97
N ALA A 675 -13.10 -16.17 27.64
CA ALA A 675 -11.82 -15.53 27.96
C ALA A 675 -11.63 -15.38 29.47
N GLU A 676 -12.68 -15.00 30.19
CA GLU A 676 -12.68 -14.94 31.65
C GLU A 676 -12.43 -16.31 32.28
N PHE A 677 -13.09 -17.36 31.77
CA PHE A 677 -12.89 -18.72 32.23
C PHE A 677 -11.44 -19.18 32.04
N ILE A 678 -10.86 -18.94 30.86
CA ILE A 678 -9.47 -19.28 30.58
C ILE A 678 -8.49 -18.51 31.46
N GLU A 679 -8.73 -17.22 31.67
CA GLU A 679 -7.91 -16.37 32.53
C GLU A 679 -7.86 -16.95 33.94
N LYS A 680 -9.02 -17.25 34.53
CA LYS A 680 -9.15 -17.71 35.92
C LYS A 680 -8.67 -19.14 36.16
N GLU A 681 -8.94 -20.04 35.22
CA GLU A 681 -8.72 -21.47 35.43
C GLU A 681 -7.34 -21.93 34.93
N PHE A 682 -6.71 -21.17 34.01
CA PHE A 682 -5.43 -21.55 33.41
C PHE A 682 -4.37 -20.47 33.53
N LEU A 683 -4.63 -19.23 33.10
CA LEU A 683 -3.57 -18.22 32.98
C LEU A 683 -3.12 -17.65 34.31
N GLU A 684 -4.04 -17.28 35.22
CA GLU A 684 -3.71 -16.81 36.56
C GLU A 684 -2.98 -17.89 37.39
N PRO A 685 -3.47 -19.15 37.48
CA PRO A 685 -2.75 -20.21 38.20
C PRO A 685 -1.38 -20.55 37.61
N ALA A 686 -1.22 -20.37 36.29
CA ALA A 686 0.05 -20.59 35.60
C ALA A 686 1.02 -19.41 35.68
N GLY A 687 0.56 -18.22 36.12
CA GLY A 687 1.33 -16.98 36.10
C GLY A 687 1.60 -16.46 34.68
N LEU A 688 0.64 -16.62 33.76
CA LEU A 688 0.81 -16.36 32.33
C LEU A 688 0.03 -15.15 31.79
N SER A 689 -0.66 -14.39 32.64
CA SER A 689 -1.49 -13.24 32.24
C SER A 689 -0.73 -12.13 31.49
N ASP A 690 0.60 -12.05 31.65
CA ASP A 690 1.45 -11.09 30.94
C ASP A 690 2.12 -11.65 29.65
N ASP A 691 1.98 -12.96 29.44
CA ASP A 691 2.62 -13.72 28.36
C ASP A 691 1.62 -14.23 27.32
N LEU A 692 0.31 -14.20 27.64
CA LEU A 692 -0.72 -14.91 26.90
C LEU A 692 -2.06 -14.16 26.97
N PHE A 693 -2.54 -13.63 25.84
CA PHE A 693 -3.77 -12.86 25.74
C PHE A 693 -4.77 -13.53 24.80
N VAL A 694 -5.86 -14.05 25.37
CA VAL A 694 -6.89 -14.86 24.68
C VAL A 694 -8.18 -14.07 24.46
N GLY A 695 -8.48 -13.12 25.35
CA GLY A 695 -9.67 -12.24 25.29
C GLY A 695 -9.52 -11.00 24.39
N GLY A 696 -8.47 -10.96 23.56
CA GLY A 696 -8.04 -9.75 22.88
C GLY A 696 -6.94 -9.01 23.65
N LEU A 697 -6.20 -8.17 22.94
CA LEU A 697 -5.07 -7.43 23.49
C LEU A 697 -5.55 -6.12 24.13
N PRO A 698 -5.23 -5.86 25.40
CA PRO A 698 -5.60 -4.61 26.07
C PRO A 698 -4.91 -3.38 25.47
N ASP A 699 -5.60 -2.23 25.46
CA ASP A 699 -5.03 -0.93 25.05
C ASP A 699 -3.80 -0.49 25.88
N SER A 700 -3.62 -1.05 27.08
CA SER A 700 -2.46 -0.78 27.94
C SER A 700 -1.17 -1.43 27.45
N ILE A 701 -1.26 -2.43 26.57
CA ILE A 701 -0.07 -3.06 26.00
C ILE A 701 0.53 -2.12 24.96
N GLN A 702 1.78 -1.75 25.17
CA GLN A 702 2.51 -0.87 24.27
C GLN A 702 2.81 -1.58 22.94
N ASP A 703 2.73 -0.83 21.82
CA ASP A 703 3.00 -1.33 20.46
C ASP A 703 4.41 -1.94 20.31
N ASP A 704 5.35 -1.58 21.19
CA ASP A 704 6.72 -2.10 21.19
C ASP A 704 6.86 -3.55 21.67
N ARG A 705 5.86 -4.06 22.39
CA ARG A 705 5.77 -5.46 22.74
C ARG A 705 5.09 -6.30 21.67
N ILE A 706 4.57 -5.73 20.59
CA ILE A 706 3.73 -6.46 19.63
C ILE A 706 4.48 -6.68 18.32
N ALA A 707 4.68 -7.94 17.95
CA ALA A 707 5.16 -8.27 16.62
C ALA A 707 4.04 -8.13 15.59
N SER A 708 4.32 -7.49 14.45
CA SER A 708 3.35 -7.37 13.36
C SER A 708 3.46 -8.56 12.43
N VAL A 709 2.33 -9.15 12.06
CA VAL A 709 2.26 -10.23 11.07
C VAL A 709 2.71 -9.71 9.72
N VAL A 710 3.62 -10.44 9.09
CA VAL A 710 4.26 -10.08 7.82
C VAL A 710 3.84 -11.08 6.75
N ASN A 711 3.45 -10.56 5.59
CA ASN A 711 3.05 -11.36 4.44
C ASN A 711 4.31 -11.85 3.69
N PRO A 712 4.52 -13.15 3.43
CA PRO A 712 5.70 -13.62 2.67
C PRO A 712 5.78 -13.00 1.26
N VAL A 713 7.00 -12.80 0.76
CA VAL A 713 7.29 -12.12 -0.52
C VAL A 713 6.55 -12.77 -1.71
N GLN A 714 6.38 -14.10 -1.71
CA GLN A 714 5.68 -14.84 -2.76
C GLN A 714 4.19 -14.49 -2.87
N LEU A 715 3.51 -14.20 -1.74
CA LEU A 715 2.12 -13.73 -1.74
C LEU A 715 2.01 -12.27 -2.22
N ARG A 716 3.07 -11.46 -2.09
CA ARG A 716 3.10 -10.07 -2.60
C ARG A 716 3.25 -10.00 -4.12
N GLN A 717 4.02 -10.91 -4.72
CA GLN A 717 4.36 -10.89 -6.15
C GLN A 717 3.26 -11.45 -7.07
N THR A 718 2.59 -12.53 -6.64
CA THR A 718 1.57 -13.17 -7.48
C THR A 718 0.27 -12.38 -7.56
N GLY A 719 0.06 -11.42 -6.63
CA GLY A 719 -1.22 -10.74 -6.43
C GLY A 719 -2.39 -11.70 -6.17
N SER A 720 -2.07 -12.99 -6.01
CA SER A 720 -3.03 -14.07 -5.97
C SER A 720 -3.52 -14.17 -4.55
N VAL A 721 -4.81 -13.93 -4.41
CA VAL A 721 -5.63 -14.21 -3.24
C VAL A 721 -5.71 -15.74 -3.12
N VAL A 722 -4.58 -16.41 -2.89
CA VAL A 722 -4.62 -17.78 -2.37
C VAL A 722 -5.29 -17.63 -1.02
N GLU A 723 -6.35 -18.39 -0.71
CA GLU A 723 -6.98 -18.40 0.62
C GLU A 723 -6.02 -19.11 1.60
N PRO A 724 -5.08 -18.44 2.30
CA PRO A 724 -4.05 -19.17 3.04
C PRO A 724 -4.51 -19.48 4.47
N LEU A 725 -5.56 -18.81 4.94
CA LEU A 725 -6.05 -18.81 6.32
C LEU A 725 -7.44 -19.47 6.43
N GLY A 726 -8.08 -19.78 5.30
CA GLY A 726 -9.48 -20.20 5.25
C GLY A 726 -10.47 -19.11 5.69
N ALA A 727 -11.76 -19.42 5.60
CA ALA A 727 -12.83 -18.68 6.28
C ALA A 727 -12.96 -17.18 5.91
N GLY A 728 -12.53 -16.80 4.69
CA GLY A 728 -12.66 -15.45 4.13
C GLY A 728 -11.53 -14.47 4.48
N PHE A 729 -10.52 -14.89 5.24
CA PHE A 729 -9.31 -14.10 5.46
C PHE A 729 -8.28 -14.38 4.39
N THR A 730 -8.18 -13.49 3.41
CA THR A 730 -7.28 -13.69 2.27
C THR A 730 -5.92 -13.00 2.43
N ASN A 731 -5.76 -12.18 3.47
CA ASN A 731 -4.55 -11.42 3.74
C ASN A 731 -4.21 -11.45 5.24
N PRO A 732 -3.07 -12.03 5.65
CA PRO A 732 -2.70 -12.17 7.06
C PRO A 732 -2.44 -10.85 7.79
N THR A 733 -2.14 -9.75 7.08
CA THR A 733 -1.90 -8.44 7.73
C THR A 733 -3.16 -7.85 8.37
N VAL A 734 -4.35 -8.41 8.07
CA VAL A 734 -5.60 -8.09 8.77
C VAL A 734 -5.48 -8.23 10.30
N PHE A 735 -4.64 -9.17 10.77
CA PHE A 735 -4.41 -9.39 12.20
C PHE A 735 -3.53 -8.29 12.84
N ASN A 736 -2.99 -7.35 12.05
CA ASN A 736 -2.32 -6.16 12.57
C ASN A 736 -3.30 -5.04 12.97
N MET A 737 -4.55 -5.09 12.49
CA MET A 737 -5.55 -4.09 12.79
C MET A 737 -5.85 -4.01 14.28
N LYS A 738 -5.91 -2.79 14.81
CA LYS A 738 -6.18 -2.56 16.23
C LYS A 738 -7.47 -3.25 16.69
N GLU A 739 -8.55 -3.13 15.91
CA GLU A 739 -9.85 -3.72 16.23
C GLU A 739 -9.80 -5.25 16.22
N VAL A 740 -9.01 -5.83 15.30
CA VAL A 740 -8.82 -7.29 15.24
C VAL A 740 -7.99 -7.75 16.42
N ARG A 741 -6.92 -7.04 16.81
CA ARG A 741 -6.12 -7.39 18.01
C ARG A 741 -6.90 -7.30 19.30
N ALA A 742 -7.80 -6.32 19.42
CA ALA A 742 -8.65 -6.11 20.59
C ALA A 742 -9.80 -7.12 20.71
N ALA A 743 -10.19 -7.78 19.62
CA ALA A 743 -11.28 -8.77 19.64
C ALA A 743 -10.85 -10.09 20.31
N ALA A 744 -11.78 -10.79 20.94
CA ALA A 744 -11.54 -12.14 21.44
C ALA A 744 -11.77 -13.18 20.32
N LEU A 745 -10.74 -13.56 19.56
CA LEU A 745 -10.82 -14.62 18.53
C LEU A 745 -9.82 -15.74 18.78
N PRO A 746 -9.97 -16.47 19.90
CA PRO A 746 -9.01 -17.47 20.34
C PRO A 746 -9.03 -18.69 19.42
N SER A 747 -8.20 -18.66 18.38
CA SER A 747 -8.03 -19.63 17.29
C SER A 747 -7.29 -18.95 16.13
N ALA A 748 -7.30 -17.62 16.12
CA ALA A 748 -6.75 -16.79 15.06
C ALA A 748 -5.86 -15.65 15.56
N ASN A 749 -6.25 -14.91 16.62
CA ASN A 749 -5.60 -13.62 16.96
C ASN A 749 -4.98 -13.53 18.37
N SER A 750 -4.88 -14.63 19.11
CA SER A 750 -4.30 -14.60 20.46
C SER A 750 -2.83 -14.20 20.41
N HIS A 751 -2.42 -13.33 21.34
CA HIS A 751 -1.07 -12.81 21.43
C HIS A 751 -0.30 -13.56 22.53
N MET A 752 0.84 -14.16 22.18
CA MET A 752 1.56 -15.07 23.06
C MET A 752 3.07 -14.92 22.91
N THR A 753 3.83 -15.12 23.99
CA THR A 753 5.26 -15.42 23.91
C THR A 753 5.48 -16.92 23.71
N ALA A 754 6.59 -17.32 23.08
CA ALA A 754 6.97 -18.74 22.98
C ALA A 754 7.11 -19.38 24.38
N ARG A 755 7.58 -18.61 25.36
CA ARG A 755 7.65 -19.02 26.77
C ARG A 755 6.28 -19.26 27.36
N GLY A 756 5.31 -18.39 27.08
CA GLY A 756 3.92 -18.57 27.49
C GLY A 756 3.32 -19.86 26.94
N VAL A 757 3.55 -20.14 25.64
CA VAL A 757 3.11 -21.38 24.98
C VAL A 757 3.71 -22.62 25.65
N SER A 758 5.04 -22.67 25.82
CA SER A 758 5.71 -23.85 26.40
C SER A 758 5.35 -24.06 27.87
N THR A 759 5.22 -22.97 28.64
CA THR A 759 4.87 -23.02 30.06
C THR A 759 3.45 -23.53 30.25
N LEU A 760 2.50 -23.05 29.43
CA LEU A 760 1.13 -23.54 29.46
C LEU A 760 1.09 -25.05 29.22
N LEU A 761 1.73 -25.54 28.15
CA LEU A 761 1.73 -26.97 27.81
C LEU A 761 2.43 -27.84 28.88
N SER A 762 3.52 -27.32 29.48
CA SER A 762 4.17 -27.97 30.62
C SER A 762 3.22 -28.13 31.80
N LYS A 763 2.52 -27.06 32.17
CA LYS A 763 1.55 -27.06 33.27
C LYS A 763 0.31 -27.90 33.00
N LEU A 764 -0.11 -28.01 31.74
CA LEU A 764 -1.25 -28.84 31.38
C LEU A 764 -0.98 -30.33 31.57
N PHE A 765 0.24 -30.82 31.29
CA PHE A 765 0.47 -32.27 31.16
C PHE A 765 1.71 -32.85 31.85
N LEU A 766 2.74 -32.05 32.18
CA LEU A 766 4.07 -32.58 32.48
C LEU A 766 4.53 -32.38 33.93
N GLU A 767 4.03 -31.35 34.61
CA GLU A 767 4.44 -31.01 35.98
C GLU A 767 3.90 -32.02 37.01
N GLY A 768 4.44 -31.99 38.24
CA GLY A 768 4.08 -32.94 39.29
C GLY A 768 2.60 -32.88 39.71
N GLU A 769 1.98 -31.70 39.57
CA GLU A 769 0.54 -31.48 39.72
C GLU A 769 0.04 -30.75 38.45
N PRO A 770 -0.27 -31.49 37.37
CA PRO A 770 -0.71 -30.87 36.13
C PRO A 770 -2.13 -30.29 36.29
N LEU A 771 -2.42 -29.23 35.52
CA LEU A 771 -3.74 -28.58 35.49
C LEU A 771 -4.84 -29.50 34.94
N LEU A 772 -4.46 -30.50 34.14
CA LEU A 772 -5.35 -31.57 33.68
C LEU A 772 -4.81 -32.91 34.19
N GLY A 773 -5.70 -33.76 34.65
CA GLY A 773 -5.36 -35.10 35.12
C GLY A 773 -4.75 -35.99 34.02
N PRO A 774 -3.99 -37.03 34.40
CA PRO A 774 -3.32 -37.93 33.46
C PRO A 774 -4.29 -38.66 32.51
N GLU A 775 -5.52 -38.91 32.96
CA GLU A 775 -6.59 -39.52 32.14
C GLU A 775 -6.92 -38.68 30.90
N THR A 776 -6.81 -37.35 30.97
CA THR A 776 -7.07 -36.49 29.81
C THR A 776 -6.02 -36.71 28.72
N LEU A 777 -4.75 -36.88 29.09
CA LEU A 777 -3.69 -37.17 28.12
C LEU A 777 -3.92 -38.53 27.45
N GLU A 778 -4.23 -39.57 28.23
CA GLU A 778 -4.55 -40.90 27.70
C GLU A 778 -5.75 -40.87 26.76
N ARG A 779 -6.78 -40.09 27.11
CA ARG A 779 -7.98 -39.90 26.30
C ARG A 779 -7.67 -39.21 24.96
N VAL A 780 -6.86 -38.15 24.98
CA VAL A 780 -6.44 -37.44 23.76
C VAL A 780 -5.64 -38.37 22.84
N LEU A 781 -4.71 -39.15 23.40
CA LEU A 781 -3.87 -40.07 22.63
C LEU A 781 -4.65 -41.25 22.05
N SER A 782 -5.57 -41.85 22.82
CA SER A 782 -6.40 -42.97 22.36
C SER A 782 -7.41 -42.58 21.26
N HIS A 783 -7.80 -41.32 21.20
CA HIS A 783 -8.71 -40.78 20.18
C HIS A 783 -7.99 -40.23 18.93
N ALA A 784 -6.66 -40.30 18.88
CA ALA A 784 -5.88 -39.79 17.77
C ALA A 784 -6.22 -40.55 16.47
N LYS A 785 -6.91 -39.89 15.53
CA LYS A 785 -7.27 -40.43 14.22
C LYS A 785 -6.55 -39.69 13.11
N SER A 786 -6.17 -40.41 12.06
CA SER A 786 -5.66 -39.80 10.82
C SER A 786 -6.77 -38.95 10.20
N ALA A 787 -6.57 -37.63 10.14
CA ALA A 787 -7.48 -36.75 9.42
C ALA A 787 -7.19 -36.84 7.93
N SER A 788 -8.21 -37.09 7.09
CA SER A 788 -8.08 -36.91 5.65
C SER A 788 -8.00 -35.41 5.35
N THR A 789 -6.78 -34.87 5.27
CA THR A 789 -6.58 -33.45 4.96
C THR A 789 -6.83 -33.19 3.47
N SER A 790 -7.63 -32.17 3.17
CA SER A 790 -7.60 -31.53 1.85
C SER A 790 -6.25 -30.83 1.70
N ALA A 791 -5.68 -30.88 0.49
CA ALA A 791 -4.31 -30.52 0.12
C ALA A 791 -3.86 -29.04 0.33
N SER A 792 -4.52 -28.25 1.18
CA SER A 792 -4.25 -26.82 1.37
C SER A 792 -3.56 -26.46 2.69
N GLU A 793 -3.39 -27.40 3.62
CA GLU A 793 -2.63 -27.17 4.86
C GLU A 793 -1.27 -27.87 4.77
N ASN A 794 -0.32 -27.25 4.06
CA ASN A 794 1.08 -27.68 3.99
C ASN A 794 1.71 -27.69 5.40
N SER A 795 1.60 -28.79 6.14
CA SER A 795 2.43 -29.06 7.31
C SER A 795 3.34 -30.22 7.05
N SER A 796 4.62 -29.96 7.29
CA SER A 796 5.68 -30.94 7.19
C SER A 796 5.72 -31.97 8.30
N LEU A 797 4.93 -31.83 9.37
CA LEU A 797 4.87 -32.80 10.48
C LEU A 797 3.61 -33.65 10.37
N SER A 798 3.78 -34.97 10.44
CA SER A 798 2.68 -35.94 10.48
C SER A 798 1.83 -35.72 11.72
N ARG A 799 0.53 -35.51 11.52
CA ARG A 799 -0.40 -35.17 12.60
C ARG A 799 -1.70 -35.96 12.54
N GLN A 800 -2.13 -36.41 13.70
CA GLN A 800 -3.46 -36.96 13.94
C GLN A 800 -4.28 -35.96 14.74
N GLN A 801 -5.59 -36.01 14.58
CA GLN A 801 -6.50 -35.19 15.36
C GLN A 801 -6.97 -35.98 16.57
N GLY A 802 -6.62 -35.49 17.75
CA GLY A 802 -7.22 -35.91 19.01
C GLY A 802 -8.42 -35.03 19.35
N LEU A 803 -8.92 -35.16 20.58
CA LEU A 803 -10.05 -34.40 21.10
C LEU A 803 -9.67 -32.93 21.35
N GLY A 804 -9.53 -32.14 20.27
CA GLY A 804 -9.17 -30.72 20.29
C GLY A 804 -7.67 -30.43 20.37
N PHE A 805 -6.84 -31.48 20.49
CA PHE A 805 -5.38 -31.39 20.40
C PHE A 805 -4.89 -32.16 19.16
N GLN A 806 -3.80 -31.70 18.57
CA GLN A 806 -3.07 -32.44 17.55
C GLN A 806 -2.07 -33.38 18.21
N VAL A 807 -1.95 -34.58 17.65
CA VAL A 807 -0.98 -35.59 18.08
C VAL A 807 0.08 -35.76 17.00
N PHE A 808 1.30 -35.34 17.32
CA PHE A 808 2.48 -35.48 16.47
C PHE A 808 3.21 -36.77 16.79
N ARG A 809 3.93 -37.30 15.80
CA ARG A 809 4.61 -38.59 15.93
C ARG A 809 6.10 -38.40 15.73
N PHE A 810 6.87 -38.92 16.69
CA PHE A 810 8.32 -38.96 16.64
C PHE A 810 8.77 -40.42 16.64
N ARG A 811 9.86 -40.72 15.94
CA ARG A 811 10.51 -42.03 15.96
C ARG A 811 11.68 -41.97 16.94
N ASP A 812 11.71 -42.89 17.88
CA ASP A 812 12.88 -43.11 18.72
C ASP A 812 14.01 -43.71 17.87
N LEU A 813 15.16 -43.03 17.82
CA LEU A 813 16.28 -43.45 16.97
C LEU A 813 16.99 -44.71 17.48
N LYS A 814 16.79 -45.09 18.74
CA LYS A 814 17.41 -46.29 19.34
C LYS A 814 16.47 -47.49 19.24
N THR A 815 15.20 -47.32 19.57
CA THR A 815 14.23 -48.43 19.65
C THR A 815 13.36 -48.56 18.42
N GLY A 816 13.25 -47.51 17.59
CA GLY A 816 12.31 -47.43 16.48
C GLY A 816 10.86 -47.20 16.90
N GLU A 817 10.59 -47.08 18.21
CA GLU A 817 9.26 -46.86 18.78
C GLU A 817 8.68 -45.49 18.36
N ILE A 818 7.35 -45.43 18.22
CA ILE A 818 6.65 -44.18 17.96
C ILE A 818 6.34 -43.49 19.29
N VAL A 819 6.86 -42.28 19.46
CA VAL A 819 6.68 -41.44 20.63
C VAL A 819 5.68 -40.33 20.28
N PRO A 820 4.52 -40.28 20.94
CA PRO A 820 3.55 -39.24 20.67
C PRO A 820 3.95 -37.92 21.36
N ALA A 821 3.63 -36.81 20.70
CA ALA A 821 3.63 -35.48 21.29
C ALA A 821 2.24 -34.84 21.11
N VAL A 822 1.83 -34.00 22.06
CA VAL A 822 0.49 -33.40 22.08
C VAL A 822 0.61 -31.89 22.05
N GLY A 823 -0.20 -31.23 21.23
CA GLY A 823 -0.15 -29.78 21.10
C GLY A 823 -0.99 -29.27 19.93
N HIS A 824 -0.52 -28.22 19.27
CA HIS A 824 -1.15 -27.69 18.08
C HIS A 824 -0.17 -26.86 17.23
N LEU A 825 -0.23 -27.00 15.90
CA LEU A 825 0.48 -26.13 14.96
C LEU A 825 -0.36 -24.88 14.64
N GLY A 826 0.28 -23.72 14.65
CA GLY A 826 -0.29 -22.48 14.15
C GLY A 826 0.05 -22.26 12.68
N VAL A 827 -0.71 -21.38 12.04
CA VAL A 827 -0.42 -20.95 10.67
C VAL A 827 0.97 -20.33 10.59
N GLY A 828 1.66 -20.55 9.46
CA GLY A 828 2.89 -19.85 9.13
C GLY A 828 4.14 -20.33 9.86
N GLY A 829 4.08 -21.50 10.50
CA GLY A 829 5.20 -22.12 11.22
C GLY A 829 5.17 -21.90 12.74
N ASN A 830 4.16 -21.23 13.28
CA ASN A 830 3.95 -21.19 14.74
C ASN A 830 3.67 -22.60 15.27
N ALA A 831 4.16 -22.95 16.46
CA ALA A 831 3.96 -24.28 17.03
C ALA A 831 3.99 -24.28 18.55
N GLY A 832 3.19 -25.12 19.17
CA GLY A 832 3.29 -25.45 20.59
C GLY A 832 2.99 -26.92 20.80
N PHE A 833 3.89 -27.67 21.44
CA PHE A 833 3.65 -29.07 21.79
C PHE A 833 4.47 -29.52 22.99
N CYS A 834 4.05 -30.60 23.62
CA CYS A 834 4.82 -31.32 24.62
C CYS A 834 5.05 -32.78 24.21
N ILE A 835 6.18 -33.34 24.62
CA ILE A 835 6.54 -34.76 24.48
C ILE A 835 6.47 -35.38 25.89
N PRO A 836 5.34 -36.00 26.28
CA PRO A 836 5.13 -36.43 27.66
C PRO A 836 6.16 -37.43 28.17
N ARG A 837 6.56 -38.40 27.33
CA ARG A 837 7.58 -39.41 27.66
C ARG A 837 8.89 -38.75 28.09
N GLU A 838 9.27 -37.69 27.39
CA GLU A 838 10.51 -36.94 27.66
C GLU A 838 10.30 -35.79 28.63
N LYS A 839 9.08 -35.49 29.08
CA LYS A 839 8.76 -34.30 29.90
C LYS A 839 9.32 -33.00 29.31
N VAL A 840 9.19 -32.85 27.99
CA VAL A 840 9.64 -31.67 27.24
C VAL A 840 8.43 -30.88 26.75
N ALA A 841 8.43 -29.56 26.92
CA ALA A 841 7.45 -28.66 26.31
C ALA A 841 8.14 -27.61 25.44
N VAL A 842 7.57 -27.33 24.28
CA VAL A 842 8.14 -26.47 23.24
C VAL A 842 7.12 -25.43 22.82
N GLY A 843 7.58 -24.19 22.67
CA GLY A 843 6.85 -23.08 22.06
C GLY A 843 7.70 -22.42 20.99
N ILE A 844 7.13 -22.19 19.81
CA ILE A 844 7.78 -21.50 18.69
C ILE A 844 6.80 -20.47 18.12
N THR A 845 7.21 -19.21 18.07
CA THR A 845 6.40 -18.12 17.51
C THR A 845 7.16 -17.35 16.45
N LEU A 846 6.46 -16.96 15.38
CA LEU A 846 7.00 -16.30 14.19
C LEU A 846 6.04 -15.20 13.72
N ASN A 847 6.57 -14.07 13.27
CA ASN A 847 5.77 -12.99 12.69
C ASN A 847 5.75 -13.01 11.15
N ALA A 848 6.75 -13.58 10.49
CA ALA A 848 6.73 -13.89 9.06
C ALA A 848 6.12 -15.28 8.83
N LEU A 849 4.96 -15.33 8.18
CA LEU A 849 4.26 -16.59 7.94
C LEU A 849 4.91 -17.34 6.77
N HIS A 850 5.22 -18.62 6.97
CA HIS A 850 5.78 -19.50 5.94
C HIS A 850 4.75 -20.54 5.49
N PHE A 851 4.45 -20.57 4.20
CA PHE A 851 3.49 -21.49 3.58
C PHE A 851 4.23 -22.38 2.56
N GLY A 852 4.91 -23.42 3.03
CA GLY A 852 5.73 -24.33 2.21
C GLY A 852 6.12 -25.60 2.97
N GLU A 853 6.73 -26.56 2.27
CA GLU A 853 7.07 -27.89 2.81
C GLU A 853 8.17 -27.87 3.90
N ASN A 854 8.94 -26.79 4.02
CA ASN A 854 10.00 -26.66 5.03
C ASN A 854 9.95 -25.28 5.70
N PRO A 855 9.02 -25.04 6.64
CA PRO A 855 9.03 -23.80 7.42
C PRO A 855 10.22 -23.79 8.40
N PRO A 856 10.74 -22.61 8.79
CA PRO A 856 11.89 -22.50 9.70
C PRO A 856 11.69 -23.24 11.03
N SER A 857 10.45 -23.32 11.51
CA SER A 857 10.11 -24.03 12.73
C SER A 857 10.32 -25.54 12.66
N LEU A 858 10.22 -26.16 11.48
CA LEU A 858 10.48 -27.59 11.32
C LEU A 858 11.93 -27.94 11.68
N GLU A 859 12.88 -27.11 11.27
CA GLU A 859 14.28 -27.33 11.56
C GLU A 859 14.58 -27.19 13.07
N LEU A 860 13.93 -26.23 13.73
CA LEU A 860 13.98 -26.11 15.19
C LEU A 860 13.39 -27.35 15.87
N VAL A 861 12.24 -27.86 15.39
CA VAL A 861 11.63 -29.09 15.91
C VAL A 861 12.55 -30.29 15.74
N ARG A 862 13.18 -30.47 14.57
CA ARG A 862 14.18 -31.54 14.33
C ARG A 862 15.34 -31.45 15.31
N THR A 863 15.86 -30.24 15.52
CA THR A 863 16.97 -29.97 16.45
C THR A 863 16.62 -30.39 17.88
N ILE A 864 15.42 -30.01 18.33
CA ILE A 864 14.91 -30.33 19.67
C ILE A 864 14.69 -31.84 19.79
N ALA A 865 14.05 -32.47 18.81
CA ALA A 865 13.81 -33.91 18.81
C ALA A 865 15.12 -34.71 18.90
N GLN A 866 16.11 -34.36 18.07
CA GLN A 866 17.41 -35.03 18.04
C GLN A 866 18.16 -34.93 19.37
N GLN A 867 17.99 -33.83 20.12
CA GLN A 867 18.57 -33.68 21.46
C GLN A 867 18.11 -34.78 22.43
N TYR A 868 16.90 -35.30 22.25
CA TYR A 868 16.33 -36.40 23.05
C TYR A 868 16.34 -37.75 22.33
N GLY A 869 17.13 -37.88 21.24
CA GLY A 869 17.23 -39.13 20.48
C GLY A 869 15.98 -39.46 19.66
N LEU A 870 15.21 -38.44 19.29
CA LEU A 870 13.98 -38.55 18.51
C LEU A 870 14.13 -37.96 17.12
N GLU A 871 13.32 -38.43 16.18
CA GLU A 871 13.19 -37.88 14.83
C GLU A 871 11.71 -37.61 14.51
N PRO A 872 11.33 -36.39 14.10
CA PRO A 872 9.95 -36.10 13.72
C PRO A 872 9.57 -36.88 12.46
N ILE A 873 8.37 -37.47 12.46
CA ILE A 873 7.81 -38.12 11.27
C ILE A 873 7.10 -37.06 10.44
N THR A 874 7.45 -36.97 9.16
CA THR A 874 6.87 -36.05 8.18
C THR A 874 5.94 -36.83 7.24
N ASP A 875 4.84 -36.21 6.80
CA ASP A 875 3.89 -36.82 5.85
C ASP A 875 4.39 -36.79 4.40
#